data_AF-A0A2M8D5F1-F1
#
_entry.id   AF-A0A2M8D5F1-F1
#
_cell.length_a   1.000
_cell.length_b   1.000
_cell.length_c   1.000
_cell.angle_alpha   90.00
_cell.angle_beta   90.00
_cell.angle_gamma   90.00
#
_symmetry.space_group_name_H-M   'P 1'
#
loop_
_entity.id
_entity.type
_entity.pdbx_description
1 polymer ?
#
loop_
_entity_poly.entity_id
_entity_poly.type
_entity_poly.pdbx_seq_one_letter_code
_entity_poly.pdbx_strand_id
1 'polypeptide(L)'
;MPTRTINLKLQIPRTEEGRKVRRVLWTTHDEVNKAVAEIEKMLLLCRGDSYYTVNAQGEEIEIKESQVKADALKVAREVQRKNGKKNQGSDAEVLDALRKLYEAVVPSILLDGKEKPLSGDAQSIGNSYAGPICDPVTCSIKDPAKPQESGPFAETASKKFKTMPEWFNEIQKELFQKDDPAHFVKIGEVFFRVDLDKANTWFDSEPIKKSVENNKAFNKDKWLKSKRKNEDTWATEFLKKQFDLKSDVRVAIREELWEKLGLLPFGNLYFEKPVGNKWNRMVFRLAVAHLLSWESWNHQTLDEYNKCKKLKDKLTKEFSCLSVQMKNLREYEKARHEELRKIAFVDDDNPFKIGPRMIRSWPRVREEWLKKGSSFKDRKTILAELQTNLKGKFGDPDLFLWLAADGRETLWKDEDIVTPLVKLNIAKKALKKRRAYSLMTFADSRLHPRWAMYEAPGGSNLRNYTLLEDGRVTLSLLDCSENGGLEEKEFTIKLAPSGQLQDLAIDTTGKKTKISYKSAHQEFEGIPGGSEILFDRSVLENRSHTMLAEGVHCRVWLKLTVDVKSKAPAEWLNKNGKVQASPTINHFKTGLANKSKHTDKLESGLRVLSVDLGLRTFASCSVFELVDKKPGKGLFFETDQLHLWAKHERSFKLTLPGEEVADQKSVK
;
A
#
# COMPACT_ATOMS: atom_id res chain seq x y z
N MET A 1 3.96 -3.45 19.25
CA MET A 1 2.58 -3.66 19.69
C MET A 1 1.72 -3.87 18.46
N PRO A 2 0.74 -4.79 18.49
CA PRO A 2 -0.29 -4.88 17.46
C PRO A 2 -1.13 -3.61 17.41
N THR A 3 -1.28 -3.05 16.21
CA THR A 3 -2.15 -1.91 15.96
C THR A 3 -3.59 -2.40 15.71
N ARG A 4 -4.57 -1.74 16.32
CA ARG A 4 -6.00 -1.98 16.20
C ARG A 4 -6.72 -0.67 15.91
N THR A 5 -7.94 -0.76 15.39
CA THR A 5 -8.78 0.41 15.11
C THR A 5 -10.13 0.23 15.78
N ILE A 6 -10.61 1.27 16.45
CA ILE A 6 -11.93 1.33 17.08
C ILE A 6 -12.70 2.48 16.43
N ASN A 7 -13.84 2.18 15.78
CA ASN A 7 -14.66 3.18 15.12
C ASN A 7 -15.75 3.68 16.08
N LEU A 8 -15.60 4.91 16.56
CA LEU A 8 -16.46 5.51 17.57
C LEU A 8 -17.41 6.50 16.90
N LYS A 9 -18.72 6.26 16.96
CA LYS A 9 -19.70 7.14 16.32
C LYS A 9 -19.77 8.48 17.05
N LEU A 10 -19.71 9.58 16.31
CA LEU A 10 -19.95 10.92 16.86
C LEU A 10 -21.44 11.11 17.16
N GLN A 11 -21.77 11.52 18.38
CA GLN A 11 -23.14 11.83 18.79
C GLN A 11 -23.46 13.29 18.43
N ILE A 12 -24.10 13.47 17.27
CA ILE A 12 -24.49 14.80 16.77
C ILE A 12 -26.02 14.90 16.78
N PRO A 13 -26.63 15.83 17.55
CA PRO A 13 -28.08 15.92 17.67
C PRO A 13 -28.73 16.38 16.36
N ARG A 14 -30.05 16.16 16.22
CA ARG A 14 -30.83 16.63 15.05
C ARG A 14 -31.24 18.11 15.14
N THR A 15 -30.84 18.82 16.20
CA THR A 15 -31.09 20.25 16.40
C THR A 15 -30.29 21.12 15.43
N GLU A 16 -30.53 22.43 15.46
CA GLU A 16 -29.80 23.39 14.62
C GLU A 16 -28.31 23.45 14.95
N GLU A 17 -27.95 23.35 16.24
CA GLU A 17 -26.56 23.27 16.69
C GLU A 17 -25.90 22.00 16.14
N GLY A 18 -26.62 20.88 16.17
CA GLY A 18 -26.13 19.64 15.56
C GLY A 18 -26.03 19.74 14.03
N ARG A 19 -26.90 20.51 13.38
CA ARG A 19 -26.79 20.82 11.95
C ARG A 19 -25.52 21.62 11.67
N LYS A 20 -25.20 22.64 12.47
CA LYS A 20 -23.94 23.40 12.36
C LYS A 20 -22.72 22.49 12.46
N VAL A 21 -22.68 21.58 13.44
CA VAL A 21 -21.57 20.62 13.57
C VAL A 21 -21.47 19.70 12.34
N ARG A 22 -22.60 19.22 11.79
CA ARG A 22 -22.58 18.41 10.55
C ARG A 22 -22.03 19.20 9.36
N ARG A 23 -22.40 20.47 9.21
CA ARG A 23 -21.88 21.35 8.16
C ARG A 23 -20.37 21.51 8.28
N VAL A 24 -19.88 21.83 9.46
CA VAL A 24 -18.44 22.01 9.73
C VAL A 24 -17.64 20.73 9.45
N LEU A 25 -18.15 19.56 9.89
CA LEU A 25 -17.52 18.28 9.59
C LEU A 25 -17.47 18.02 8.08
N TRP A 26 -18.57 18.31 7.37
CA TRP A 26 -18.64 18.17 5.92
C TRP A 26 -17.71 19.15 5.20
N THR A 27 -17.70 20.44 5.58
CA THR A 27 -16.78 21.45 5.05
C THR A 27 -15.33 21.01 5.20
N THR A 28 -14.95 20.55 6.40
CA THR A 28 -13.60 20.02 6.64
C THR A 28 -13.27 18.89 5.67
N HIS A 29 -14.20 17.94 5.49
CA HIS A 29 -14.03 16.80 4.60
C HIS A 29 -13.95 17.21 3.12
N ASP A 30 -14.83 18.10 2.67
CA ASP A 30 -14.91 18.55 1.28
C ASP A 30 -13.66 19.34 0.88
N GLU A 31 -13.24 20.29 1.72
CA GLU A 31 -12.06 21.12 1.48
C GLU A 31 -10.76 20.30 1.52
N VAL A 32 -10.66 19.31 2.41
CA VAL A 32 -9.53 18.37 2.42
C VAL A 32 -9.45 17.60 1.10
N ASN A 33 -10.58 17.12 0.57
CA ASN A 33 -10.58 16.35 -0.68
C ASN A 33 -10.25 17.21 -1.91
N LYS A 34 -10.80 18.42 -2.00
CA LYS A 34 -10.44 19.40 -3.05
C LYS A 34 -8.94 19.69 -3.03
N ALA A 35 -8.40 19.98 -1.85
CA ALA A 35 -6.98 20.25 -1.68
C ALA A 35 -6.09 19.06 -2.08
N VAL A 36 -6.48 17.83 -1.70
CA VAL A 36 -5.74 16.63 -2.13
C VAL A 36 -5.76 16.49 -3.66
N ALA A 37 -6.93 16.65 -4.29
CA ALA A 37 -7.06 16.55 -5.74
C ALA A 37 -6.23 17.60 -6.48
N GLU A 38 -6.13 18.82 -5.95
CA GLU A 38 -5.27 19.86 -6.52
C GLU A 38 -3.78 19.51 -6.44
N ILE A 39 -3.32 18.98 -5.30
CA ILE A 39 -1.93 18.52 -5.16
C ILE A 39 -1.65 17.33 -6.07
N GLU A 40 -2.60 16.39 -6.21
CA GLU A 40 -2.48 15.26 -7.15
C GLU A 40 -2.32 15.75 -8.59
N LYS A 41 -3.17 16.69 -9.04
CA LYS A 41 -3.08 17.29 -10.39
C LYS A 41 -1.75 18.01 -10.60
N MET A 42 -1.34 18.83 -9.64
CA MET A 42 -0.06 19.55 -9.68
C MET A 42 1.12 18.58 -9.81
N LEU A 43 1.15 17.51 -9.01
CA LEU A 43 2.22 16.52 -9.07
C LEU A 43 2.20 15.73 -10.39
N LEU A 44 1.03 15.46 -10.99
CA LEU A 44 0.96 14.85 -12.31
C LEU A 44 1.49 15.76 -13.43
N LEU A 45 1.38 17.08 -13.30
CA LEU A 45 2.08 18.00 -14.21
C LEU A 45 3.59 17.85 -14.07
N CYS A 46 4.09 17.74 -12.83
CA CYS A 46 5.51 17.48 -12.59
C CYS A 46 5.98 16.13 -13.12
N ARG A 47 5.10 15.12 -13.13
CA ARG A 47 5.39 13.78 -13.68
C ARG A 47 5.77 13.84 -15.16
N GLY A 48 5.09 14.70 -15.94
CA GLY A 48 5.42 14.95 -17.35
C GLY A 48 5.13 13.81 -18.33
N ASP A 49 4.45 12.74 -17.89
CA ASP A 49 4.13 11.54 -18.67
C ASP A 49 2.61 11.38 -18.86
N SER A 50 2.18 10.63 -19.88
CA SER A 50 0.75 10.34 -20.08
C SER A 50 0.15 9.51 -18.96
N TYR A 51 -1.14 9.70 -18.68
CA TYR A 51 -1.86 8.93 -17.69
C TYR A 51 -3.33 8.73 -18.09
N TYR A 52 -3.94 7.67 -17.57
CA TYR A 52 -5.35 7.36 -17.80
C TYR A 52 -6.18 7.77 -16.58
N THR A 53 -7.31 8.43 -16.82
CA THR A 53 -8.26 8.89 -15.79
C THR A 53 -9.69 8.69 -16.28
N VAL A 54 -10.66 9.03 -15.44
CA VAL A 54 -12.08 9.05 -15.78
C VAL A 54 -12.54 10.49 -16.02
N ASN A 55 -13.34 10.72 -17.07
CA ASN A 55 -13.99 12.01 -17.34
C ASN A 55 -15.25 12.20 -16.47
N ALA A 56 -15.93 13.34 -16.62
CA ALA A 56 -17.15 13.64 -15.84
C ALA A 56 -18.31 12.68 -16.13
N GLN A 57 -18.30 12.00 -17.27
CA GLN A 57 -19.31 11.04 -17.71
C GLN A 57 -19.02 9.61 -17.23
N GLY A 58 -17.88 9.38 -16.55
CA GLY A 58 -17.49 8.04 -16.12
C GLY A 58 -16.69 7.25 -17.16
N GLU A 59 -16.32 7.88 -18.28
CA GLU A 59 -15.57 7.23 -19.35
C GLU A 59 -14.07 7.35 -19.13
N GLU A 60 -13.36 6.29 -19.49
CA GLU A 60 -11.92 6.22 -19.39
C GLU A 60 -11.26 6.98 -20.54
N ILE A 61 -10.38 7.93 -20.18
CA ILE A 61 -9.68 8.80 -21.12
C ILE A 61 -8.18 8.81 -20.85
N GLU A 62 -7.40 8.94 -21.91
CA GLU A 62 -5.96 9.17 -21.83
C GLU A 62 -5.66 10.67 -21.89
N ILE A 63 -4.93 11.17 -20.90
CA ILE A 63 -4.29 12.48 -20.97
C ILE A 63 -2.91 12.27 -21.56
N LYS A 64 -2.75 12.68 -22.82
CA LYS A 64 -1.51 12.48 -23.59
C LYS A 64 -0.35 13.25 -22.98
N GLU A 65 0.85 12.68 -23.10
CA GLU A 65 2.10 13.28 -22.62
C GLU A 65 2.31 14.71 -23.15
N SER A 66 2.01 14.95 -24.44
CA SER A 66 2.10 16.28 -25.05
C SER A 66 1.22 17.32 -24.36
N GLN A 67 0.02 16.91 -23.92
CA GLN A 67 -0.90 17.77 -23.18
C GLN A 67 -0.34 18.07 -21.78
N VAL A 68 0.12 17.03 -21.07
CA VAL A 68 0.70 17.18 -19.73
C VAL A 68 1.90 18.13 -19.75
N LYS A 69 2.82 17.96 -20.71
CA LYS A 69 4.01 18.80 -20.86
C LYS A 69 3.65 20.25 -21.20
N ALA A 70 2.68 20.47 -22.09
CA ALA A 70 2.22 21.81 -22.44
C ALA A 70 1.59 22.53 -21.23
N ASP A 71 0.74 21.84 -20.47
CA ASP A 71 0.12 22.38 -19.26
C ASP A 71 1.16 22.65 -18.16
N ALA A 72 2.12 21.74 -17.98
CA ALA A 72 3.21 21.89 -17.02
C ALA A 72 4.07 23.12 -17.33
N LEU A 73 4.44 23.33 -18.61
CA LEU A 73 5.19 24.52 -19.03
C LEU A 73 4.40 25.80 -18.81
N LYS A 74 3.11 25.82 -19.16
CA LYS A 74 2.25 26.98 -18.93
C LYS A 74 2.23 27.39 -17.46
N VAL A 75 2.03 26.42 -16.56
CA VAL A 75 2.04 26.66 -15.10
C VAL A 75 3.43 27.10 -14.64
N ALA A 76 4.50 26.44 -15.09
CA ALA A 76 5.88 26.77 -14.72
C ALA A 76 6.26 28.21 -15.10
N ARG A 77 5.89 28.66 -16.31
CA ARG A 77 6.16 30.04 -16.75
C ARG A 77 5.34 31.07 -15.96
N GLU A 78 4.13 30.72 -15.55
CA GLU A 78 3.34 31.57 -14.65
C GLU A 78 3.98 31.68 -13.26
N VAL A 79 4.44 30.56 -12.70
CA VAL A 79 5.15 30.50 -11.42
C VAL A 79 6.43 31.33 -11.47
N GLN A 80 7.24 31.18 -12.52
CA GLN A 80 8.44 31.99 -12.75
C GLN A 80 8.16 33.49 -12.71
N ARG A 81 7.06 33.91 -13.35
CA ARG A 81 6.63 35.32 -13.34
C ARG A 81 6.22 35.76 -11.94
N LYS A 82 5.48 34.94 -11.19
CA LYS A 82 5.09 35.23 -9.79
C LYS A 82 6.30 35.34 -8.87
N ASN A 83 7.32 34.52 -9.10
CA ASN A 83 8.55 34.47 -8.31
C ASN A 83 9.62 35.49 -8.78
N GLY A 84 9.31 36.37 -9.74
CA GLY A 84 10.23 37.40 -10.21
C GLY A 84 11.38 36.90 -11.09
N LYS A 85 11.34 35.65 -11.58
CA LYS A 85 12.36 35.02 -12.44
C LYS A 85 11.80 34.64 -13.80
N LYS A 86 11.37 35.64 -14.57
CA LYS A 86 10.69 35.45 -15.86
C LYS A 86 11.59 34.72 -16.88
N ASN A 87 11.04 33.68 -17.52
CA ASN A 87 11.63 32.96 -18.65
C ASN A 87 13.03 32.38 -18.40
N GLN A 88 13.32 31.92 -17.17
CA GLN A 88 14.59 31.25 -16.88
C GLN A 88 14.59 29.82 -17.41
N GLY A 89 15.70 29.43 -18.07
CA GLY A 89 15.88 28.09 -18.66
C GLY A 89 15.02 27.79 -19.89
N SER A 90 15.49 26.87 -20.71
CA SER A 90 14.75 26.29 -21.83
C SER A 90 13.56 25.45 -21.36
N ASP A 91 12.59 25.19 -22.24
CA ASP A 91 11.44 24.34 -21.92
C ASP A 91 11.86 22.93 -21.52
N ALA A 92 12.90 22.38 -22.15
CA ALA A 92 13.47 21.09 -21.80
C ALA A 92 14.07 21.09 -20.38
N GLU A 93 14.82 22.13 -20.00
CA GLU A 93 15.37 22.27 -18.65
C GLU A 93 14.27 22.39 -17.59
N VAL A 94 13.20 23.13 -17.90
CA VAL A 94 12.05 23.27 -16.97
C VAL A 94 11.36 21.93 -16.78
N LEU A 95 11.07 21.20 -17.86
CA LEU A 95 10.40 19.90 -17.77
C LEU A 95 11.27 18.85 -17.04
N ASP A 96 12.57 18.82 -17.30
CA ASP A 96 13.51 17.92 -16.61
C ASP A 96 13.58 18.23 -15.10
N ALA A 97 13.63 19.52 -14.74
CA ALA A 97 13.62 19.94 -13.34
C ALA A 97 12.30 19.54 -12.64
N LEU A 98 11.16 19.71 -13.30
CA LEU A 98 9.87 19.28 -12.76
C LEU A 98 9.80 17.75 -12.60
N ARG A 99 10.36 17.00 -13.56
CA ARG A 99 10.44 15.54 -13.48
C ARG A 99 11.26 15.09 -12.27
N LYS A 100 12.44 15.70 -12.05
CA LYS A 100 13.27 15.43 -10.86
C LYS A 100 12.53 15.71 -9.56
N LEU A 101 11.73 16.77 -9.51
CA LEU A 101 10.88 17.05 -8.35
C LEU A 101 9.84 15.94 -8.13
N TYR A 102 9.19 15.47 -9.20
CA TYR A 102 8.23 14.37 -9.09
C TYR A 102 8.89 13.09 -8.57
N GLU A 103 10.03 12.70 -9.12
CA GLU A 103 10.78 11.50 -8.71
C GLU A 103 11.23 11.57 -7.24
N ALA A 104 11.57 12.76 -6.75
CA ALA A 104 11.93 12.97 -5.35
C ALA A 104 10.72 12.85 -4.38
N VAL A 105 9.54 13.27 -4.84
CA VAL A 105 8.29 13.27 -4.06
C VAL A 105 7.54 11.94 -4.17
N VAL A 106 7.64 11.26 -5.31
CA VAL A 106 6.97 9.99 -5.63
C VAL A 106 8.02 9.01 -6.17
N PRO A 107 8.99 8.56 -5.34
CA PRO A 107 10.08 7.69 -5.79
C PRO A 107 9.63 6.36 -6.40
N SER A 108 8.41 5.89 -6.12
CA SER A 108 7.89 4.63 -6.70
C SER A 108 7.68 4.65 -8.21
N ILE A 109 7.79 5.82 -8.88
CA ILE A 109 7.91 5.88 -10.34
C ILE A 109 9.22 5.24 -10.83
N LEU A 110 10.27 5.27 -10.01
CA LEU A 110 11.57 4.68 -10.31
C LEU A 110 11.62 3.22 -9.84
N LEU A 111 12.42 2.41 -10.55
CA LEU A 111 12.69 1.03 -10.19
C LEU A 111 14.08 0.90 -9.55
N ASP A 112 14.20 -0.02 -8.59
CA ASP A 112 15.48 -0.46 -8.04
C ASP A 112 16.22 -1.40 -9.01
N GLY A 113 17.44 -1.81 -8.65
CA GLY A 113 18.24 -2.76 -9.42
C GLY A 113 17.65 -4.18 -9.53
N LYS A 114 16.45 -4.42 -8.96
CA LYS A 114 15.69 -5.67 -9.05
C LYS A 114 14.32 -5.46 -9.72
N GLU A 115 14.16 -4.37 -10.46
CA GLU A 115 12.93 -4.00 -11.17
C GLU A 115 11.72 -3.83 -10.22
N LYS A 116 11.95 -3.42 -8.97
CA LYS A 116 10.89 -3.11 -8.01
C LYS A 116 10.74 -1.61 -7.80
N PRO A 117 9.52 -1.08 -7.66
CA PRO A 117 9.31 0.33 -7.34
C PRO A 117 10.09 0.75 -6.08
N LEU A 118 10.78 1.88 -6.12
CA LEU A 118 11.44 2.42 -4.93
C LEU A 118 10.39 2.78 -3.87
N SER A 119 10.72 2.52 -2.60
CA SER A 119 9.84 2.86 -1.49
C SER A 119 9.92 4.34 -1.15
N GLY A 120 8.76 4.98 -0.94
CA GLY A 120 8.66 6.31 -0.35
C GLY A 120 7.87 6.29 0.96
N ASP A 121 8.21 7.18 1.89
CA ASP A 121 7.40 7.44 3.09
C ASP A 121 6.65 8.76 2.93
N ALA A 122 5.34 8.67 2.65
CA ALA A 122 4.48 9.82 2.48
C ALA A 122 4.47 10.76 3.69
N GLN A 123 4.72 10.25 4.91
CA GLN A 123 4.80 11.09 6.10
C GLN A 123 6.05 11.98 6.08
N SER A 124 7.22 11.38 5.88
CA SER A 124 8.47 12.13 5.74
C SER A 124 8.43 13.12 4.57
N ILE A 125 7.87 12.70 3.44
CA ILE A 125 7.76 13.53 2.23
C ILE A 125 6.79 14.70 2.46
N GLY A 126 5.59 14.45 2.98
CA GLY A 126 4.63 15.51 3.30
C GLY A 126 5.18 16.57 4.26
N ASN A 127 5.98 16.14 5.25
CA ASN A 127 6.63 17.06 6.18
C ASN A 127 7.78 17.86 5.53
N SER A 128 8.53 17.23 4.62
CA SER A 128 9.75 17.82 4.05
C SER A 128 9.48 18.72 2.84
N TYR A 129 8.44 18.42 2.06
CA TYR A 129 8.22 19.04 0.74
C TYR A 129 7.01 19.99 0.69
N ALA A 130 5.97 19.82 1.53
CA ALA A 130 4.78 20.67 1.46
C ALA A 130 5.09 22.17 1.63
N GLY A 131 5.96 22.53 2.58
CA GLY A 131 6.40 23.92 2.76
C GLY A 131 7.22 24.42 1.56
N PRO A 132 8.34 23.78 1.21
CA PRO A 132 9.18 24.16 0.07
C PRO A 132 8.46 24.24 -1.29
N ILE A 133 7.44 23.41 -1.53
CA ILE A 133 6.72 23.37 -2.81
C ILE A 133 5.57 24.38 -2.84
N CYS A 134 4.89 24.62 -1.72
CA CYS A 134 3.63 25.37 -1.71
C CYS A 134 3.66 26.68 -0.92
N ASP A 135 4.58 26.87 0.05
CA ASP A 135 4.61 28.04 0.94
C ASP A 135 5.64 29.09 0.48
N PRO A 136 5.20 30.28 0.01
CA PRO A 136 6.11 31.38 -0.33
C PRO A 136 7.00 31.82 0.84
N VAL A 137 6.55 31.68 2.09
CA VAL A 137 7.34 32.04 3.28
C VAL A 137 8.51 31.06 3.49
N THR A 138 8.37 29.81 3.06
CA THR A 138 9.50 28.87 3.07
C THR A 138 10.51 29.24 1.98
N CYS A 139 10.05 29.91 0.92
CA CYS A 139 10.86 30.30 -0.22
C CYS A 139 11.38 31.75 -0.17
N SER A 140 11.15 32.48 0.93
CA SER A 140 11.60 33.87 1.07
C SER A 140 13.05 33.95 1.52
N ILE A 141 13.74 35.01 1.07
CA ILE A 141 15.05 35.40 1.56
C ILE A 141 14.84 36.15 2.88
N LYS A 142 15.24 35.56 4.00
CA LYS A 142 15.08 36.18 5.33
C LYS A 142 16.17 37.18 5.65
N ASP A 143 17.39 36.88 5.20
CA ASP A 143 18.57 37.72 5.35
C ASP A 143 19.28 37.83 4.00
N PRO A 144 19.24 39.01 3.35
CA PRO A 144 19.96 39.25 2.09
C PRO A 144 21.47 39.06 2.19
N ALA A 145 22.06 39.18 3.39
CA ALA A 145 23.48 38.94 3.62
C ALA A 145 23.81 37.44 3.76
N LYS A 146 22.80 36.59 3.97
CA LYS A 146 22.94 35.13 4.13
C LYS A 146 21.90 34.35 3.32
N PRO A 147 21.86 34.50 1.98
CA PRO A 147 20.88 33.83 1.13
C PRO A 147 20.95 32.29 1.22
N GLN A 148 22.13 31.74 1.54
CA GLN A 148 22.35 30.30 1.76
C GLN A 148 21.61 29.73 2.98
N GLU A 149 21.24 30.58 3.94
CA GLU A 149 20.48 30.19 5.15
C GLU A 149 18.95 30.37 4.95
N SER A 150 18.54 30.81 3.76
CA SER A 150 17.15 31.11 3.41
C SER A 150 16.65 30.27 2.23
N GLY A 151 15.33 30.23 2.06
CA GLY A 151 14.67 29.52 0.97
C GLY A 151 14.33 28.04 1.23
N PRO A 152 13.77 27.36 0.21
CA PRO A 152 13.35 25.97 0.32
C PRO A 152 14.55 25.07 0.63
N PHE A 153 14.35 24.10 1.51
CA PHE A 153 15.37 23.13 1.93
C PHE A 153 16.65 23.72 2.54
N ALA A 154 16.67 25.01 2.93
CA ALA A 154 17.85 25.67 3.48
C ALA A 154 18.42 24.96 4.72
N GLU A 155 17.57 24.42 5.62
CA GLU A 155 18.03 23.64 6.78
C GLU A 155 18.83 22.38 6.37
N THR A 156 18.50 21.77 5.23
CA THR A 156 19.23 20.59 4.73
C THR A 156 20.50 21.01 4.01
N ALA A 157 20.40 22.02 3.13
CA ALA A 157 21.54 22.53 2.38
C ALA A 157 22.62 23.13 3.30
N SER A 158 22.24 23.83 4.37
CA SER A 158 23.19 24.46 5.31
C SER A 158 24.04 23.47 6.09
N LYS A 159 23.65 22.18 6.14
CA LYS A 159 24.42 21.12 6.81
C LYS A 159 25.56 20.56 5.96
N LYS A 160 25.56 20.85 4.66
CA LYS A 160 26.56 20.37 3.71
C LYS A 160 27.80 21.26 3.79
N PHE A 161 28.95 20.67 4.09
CA PHE A 161 30.22 21.38 4.03
C PHE A 161 30.69 21.54 2.59
N LYS A 162 31.27 22.69 2.26
CA LYS A 162 31.80 22.97 0.92
C LYS A 162 33.04 22.13 0.61
N THR A 163 33.91 21.98 1.59
CA THR A 163 35.16 21.21 1.49
C THR A 163 35.11 20.09 2.51
N MET A 164 35.36 18.87 2.05
CA MET A 164 35.47 17.72 2.95
C MET A 164 36.80 17.78 3.71
N PRO A 165 36.83 17.44 5.01
CA PRO A 165 38.05 17.48 5.80
C PRO A 165 39.02 16.34 5.46
N GLU A 166 40.32 16.56 5.62
CA GLU A 166 41.38 15.63 5.16
C GLU A 166 41.66 14.46 6.12
N TRP A 167 40.87 14.29 7.19
CA TRP A 167 41.11 13.26 8.21
C TRP A 167 40.55 11.88 7.85
N PHE A 168 40.08 11.66 6.63
CA PHE A 168 39.64 10.35 6.14
C PHE A 168 40.26 10.02 4.79
N ASN A 169 40.44 8.74 4.52
CA ASN A 169 40.98 8.24 3.26
C ASN A 169 40.12 7.09 2.72
N GLU A 170 39.95 7.05 1.41
CA GLU A 170 39.39 5.87 0.74
C GLU A 170 40.39 4.71 0.85
N ILE A 171 39.88 3.53 1.14
CA ILE A 171 40.66 2.30 1.29
C ILE A 171 40.07 1.17 0.45
N GLN A 172 40.89 0.17 0.14
CA GLN A 172 40.41 -1.06 -0.49
C GLN A 172 39.59 -1.91 0.50
N LYS A 173 38.70 -2.75 -0.04
CA LYS A 173 37.77 -3.58 0.75
C LYS A 173 38.49 -4.52 1.71
N GLU A 174 39.67 -4.99 1.32
CA GLU A 174 40.52 -5.92 2.07
C GLU A 174 41.07 -5.29 3.35
N LEU A 175 41.18 -3.96 3.39
CA LEU A 175 41.64 -3.19 4.55
C LEU A 175 40.49 -2.76 5.47
N PHE A 176 39.24 -3.03 5.11
CA PHE A 176 38.07 -2.60 5.87
C PHE A 176 37.80 -3.51 7.07
N GLN A 177 37.82 -2.94 8.27
CA GLN A 177 37.53 -3.66 9.51
C GLN A 177 36.11 -3.34 9.99
N LYS A 178 35.17 -4.26 9.75
CA LYS A 178 33.76 -4.06 10.12
C LYS A 178 33.54 -3.96 11.64
N ASP A 179 34.39 -4.59 12.42
CA ASP A 179 34.28 -4.66 13.88
C ASP A 179 34.84 -3.42 14.59
N ASP A 180 35.40 -2.46 13.83
CA ASP A 180 35.84 -1.15 14.34
C ASP A 180 35.07 0.00 13.66
N PRO A 181 33.81 0.26 14.09
CA PRO A 181 32.96 1.30 13.51
C PRO A 181 33.40 2.73 13.86
N ALA A 182 34.39 2.90 14.75
CA ALA A 182 34.94 4.21 15.09
C ALA A 182 35.90 4.71 14.00
N HIS A 183 36.65 3.80 13.36
CA HIS A 183 37.64 4.15 12.34
C HIS A 183 37.22 3.78 10.92
N PHE A 184 36.24 2.88 10.74
CA PHE A 184 35.90 2.38 9.41
C PHE A 184 34.42 2.58 9.08
N VAL A 185 34.16 3.07 7.86
CA VAL A 185 32.80 3.22 7.33
C VAL A 185 32.71 2.83 5.87
N LYS A 186 31.65 2.10 5.50
CA LYS A 186 31.26 1.83 4.12
C LYS A 186 30.17 2.82 3.70
N ILE A 187 30.36 3.51 2.58
CA ILE A 187 29.38 4.44 1.99
C ILE A 187 29.19 4.04 0.52
N GLY A 188 27.99 3.57 0.17
CA GLY A 188 27.76 2.95 -1.14
C GLY A 188 28.63 1.70 -1.29
N GLU A 189 29.45 1.66 -2.34
CA GLU A 189 30.44 0.60 -2.60
C GLU A 189 31.87 0.98 -2.20
N VAL A 190 32.06 2.16 -1.62
CA VAL A 190 33.37 2.70 -1.25
C VAL A 190 33.61 2.52 0.26
N PHE A 191 34.86 2.24 0.64
CA PHE A 191 35.28 2.03 2.02
C PHE A 191 36.21 3.16 2.45
N PHE A 192 36.03 3.65 3.68
CA PHE A 192 36.82 4.75 4.22
C PHE A 192 37.44 4.36 5.56
N ARG A 193 38.67 4.83 5.79
CA ARG A 193 39.33 4.88 7.09
C ARG A 193 39.36 6.32 7.60
N VAL A 194 39.03 6.49 8.87
CA VAL A 194 39.00 7.76 9.59
C VAL A 194 40.16 7.81 10.59
N ASP A 195 40.84 8.95 10.65
CA ASP A 195 41.84 9.30 11.65
C ASP A 195 41.15 10.12 12.75
N LEU A 196 40.82 9.46 13.87
CA LEU A 196 39.99 10.03 14.92
C LEU A 196 40.67 11.21 15.63
N ASP A 197 41.99 11.16 15.82
CA ASP A 197 42.74 12.23 16.48
C ASP A 197 42.75 13.50 15.63
N LYS A 198 42.95 13.35 14.31
CA LYS A 198 42.82 14.47 13.37
C LYS A 198 41.38 14.97 13.28
N ALA A 199 40.40 14.07 13.32
CA ALA A 199 38.98 14.46 13.33
C ALA A 199 38.63 15.28 14.57
N ASN A 200 39.12 14.89 15.75
CA ASN A 200 38.93 15.62 17.00
C ASN A 200 39.58 17.00 16.94
N THR A 201 40.83 17.08 16.48
CA THR A 201 41.56 18.35 16.32
C THR A 201 40.84 19.29 15.34
N TRP A 202 40.31 18.74 14.24
CA TRP A 202 39.51 19.49 13.29
C TRP A 202 38.20 20.02 13.91
N PHE A 203 37.47 19.18 14.65
CA PHE A 203 36.24 19.59 15.32
C PHE A 203 36.49 20.69 16.36
N ASP A 204 37.64 20.63 17.04
CA ASP A 204 38.02 21.60 18.05
C ASP A 204 38.55 22.92 17.50
N SER A 205 38.77 23.02 16.19
CA SER A 205 39.19 24.26 15.54
C SER A 205 38.11 25.35 15.60
N GLU A 206 38.53 26.58 15.84
CA GLU A 206 37.66 27.76 15.94
C GLU A 206 36.67 27.93 14.77
N PRO A 207 37.06 27.73 13.49
CA PRO A 207 36.13 27.87 12.37
C PRO A 207 34.97 26.85 12.43
N ILE A 208 35.27 25.62 12.86
CA ILE A 208 34.27 24.54 12.92
C ILE A 208 33.36 24.71 14.13
N LYS A 209 33.91 25.06 15.29
CA LYS A 209 33.12 25.40 16.49
C LYS A 209 32.11 26.51 16.17
N LYS A 210 32.57 27.63 15.58
CA LYS A 210 31.67 28.73 15.16
C LYS A 210 30.62 28.28 14.16
N SER A 211 30.97 27.43 13.19
CA SER A 211 30.01 26.90 12.21
C SER A 211 28.92 26.05 12.87
N VAL A 212 29.29 25.17 13.79
CA VAL A 212 28.38 24.29 14.51
C VAL A 212 27.49 25.06 15.49
N GLU A 213 28.04 26.07 16.16
CA GLU A 213 27.28 26.95 17.07
C GLU A 213 26.27 27.83 16.34
N ASN A 214 26.68 28.41 15.21
CA ASN A 214 25.83 29.29 14.42
C ASN A 214 24.72 28.52 13.68
N ASN A 215 25.00 27.28 13.23
CA ASN A 215 24.01 26.48 12.53
C ASN A 215 23.30 25.49 13.46
N LYS A 216 22.20 25.95 14.06
CA LYS A 216 21.33 25.14 14.92
C LYS A 216 20.78 23.87 14.25
N ALA A 217 20.81 23.76 12.93
CA ALA A 217 20.34 22.58 12.21
C ALA A 217 21.17 21.32 12.55
N PHE A 218 22.46 21.47 12.86
CA PHE A 218 23.34 20.37 13.25
C PHE A 218 22.94 19.72 14.58
N ASN A 219 22.24 20.44 15.47
CA ASN A 219 21.80 19.89 16.77
C ASN A 219 20.91 18.65 16.64
N LYS A 220 20.26 18.46 15.48
CA LYS A 220 19.42 17.28 15.23
C LYS A 220 20.23 16.07 14.74
N ASP A 221 21.42 16.28 14.20
CA ASP A 221 22.22 15.25 13.55
C ASP A 221 22.84 14.29 14.57
N LYS A 222 22.97 13.02 14.16
CA LYS A 222 23.45 11.93 15.01
C LYS A 222 24.92 12.13 15.41
N TRP A 223 25.76 12.47 14.44
CA TRP A 223 27.20 12.66 14.64
C TRP A 223 27.50 13.71 15.73
N LEU A 224 26.78 14.83 15.75
CA LEU A 224 27.01 15.87 16.75
C LEU A 224 26.55 15.43 18.15
N LYS A 225 25.46 14.66 18.24
CA LYS A 225 25.00 14.06 19.50
C LYS A 225 26.01 13.04 20.02
N SER A 226 26.56 12.21 19.14
CA SER A 226 27.61 11.24 19.48
C SER A 226 28.88 11.94 19.94
N LYS A 227 29.33 13.00 19.25
CA LYS A 227 30.48 13.81 19.69
C LYS A 227 30.24 14.43 21.07
N ARG A 228 29.05 15.00 21.32
CA ARG A 228 28.68 15.58 22.63
C ARG A 228 28.58 14.55 23.76
N LYS A 229 28.39 13.28 23.43
CA LYS A 229 28.40 12.15 24.37
C LYS A 229 29.78 11.48 24.49
N ASN A 230 30.81 12.01 23.83
CA ASN A 230 32.13 11.40 23.72
C ASN A 230 32.10 9.97 23.15
N GLU A 231 31.23 9.73 22.16
CA GLU A 231 31.20 8.46 21.42
C GLU A 231 32.16 8.54 20.22
N ASP A 232 33.09 7.60 20.10
CA ASP A 232 34.15 7.59 19.07
C ASP A 232 33.63 7.37 17.63
N THR A 233 32.38 6.93 17.47
CA THR A 233 31.75 6.74 16.15
C THR A 233 31.29 8.05 15.49
N TRP A 234 31.45 9.20 16.14
CA TRP A 234 30.94 10.46 15.61
C TRP A 234 31.55 10.84 14.25
N ALA A 235 32.84 10.55 14.03
CA ALA A 235 33.56 10.95 12.82
C ALA A 235 33.12 10.12 11.60
N THR A 236 32.92 8.81 11.77
CA THR A 236 32.32 7.95 10.73
C THR A 236 30.87 8.33 10.43
N GLU A 237 30.10 8.73 11.45
CA GLU A 237 28.74 9.24 11.27
C GLU A 237 28.69 10.59 10.56
N PHE A 238 29.64 11.49 10.84
CA PHE A 238 29.77 12.78 10.14
C PHE A 238 30.06 12.53 8.66
N LEU A 239 31.03 11.67 8.36
CA LEU A 239 31.42 11.35 7.00
C LEU A 239 30.22 10.80 6.20
N LYS A 240 29.53 9.81 6.78
CA LYS A 240 28.30 9.26 6.20
C LYS A 240 27.27 10.36 5.93
N LYS A 241 27.04 11.25 6.89
CA LYS A 241 26.07 12.35 6.74
C LYS A 241 26.45 13.33 5.62
N GLN A 242 27.74 13.67 5.46
CA GLN A 242 28.18 14.58 4.40
C GLN A 242 28.04 13.96 3.01
N PHE A 243 28.37 12.67 2.85
CA PHE A 243 28.12 11.95 1.61
C PHE A 243 26.62 11.84 1.31
N ASP A 244 25.79 11.51 2.31
CA ASP A 244 24.33 11.48 2.17
C ASP A 244 23.80 12.84 1.69
N LEU A 245 24.29 13.95 2.26
CA LEU A 245 23.93 15.33 1.87
C LEU A 245 24.43 15.72 0.48
N LYS A 246 25.59 15.21 0.04
CA LYS A 246 26.11 15.46 -1.31
C LYS A 246 25.20 14.84 -2.38
N SER A 247 24.62 13.68 -2.09
CA SER A 247 23.64 12.99 -2.94
C SER A 247 22.17 13.32 -2.61
N ASP A 248 21.91 14.24 -1.67
CA ASP A 248 20.53 14.54 -1.23
C ASP A 248 19.80 15.33 -2.32
N VAL A 249 18.77 14.70 -2.87
CA VAL A 249 17.97 15.24 -3.98
C VAL A 249 17.37 16.61 -3.63
N ARG A 250 17.12 16.92 -2.35
CA ARG A 250 16.61 18.23 -1.93
C ARG A 250 17.60 19.36 -2.14
N VAL A 251 18.89 19.09 -2.04
CA VAL A 251 19.94 20.07 -2.31
C VAL A 251 19.96 20.39 -3.81
N ALA A 252 19.92 19.36 -4.65
CA ALA A 252 19.84 19.52 -6.10
C ALA A 252 18.56 20.25 -6.52
N ILE A 253 17.40 19.90 -5.94
CA ILE A 253 16.12 20.59 -6.20
C ILE A 253 16.20 22.07 -5.82
N ARG A 254 16.82 22.41 -4.68
CA ARG A 254 17.00 23.81 -4.26
C ARG A 254 17.83 24.59 -5.29
N GLU A 255 18.97 24.05 -5.68
CA GLU A 255 19.88 24.70 -6.65
C GLU A 255 19.20 24.86 -8.02
N GLU A 256 18.57 23.80 -8.53
CA GLU A 256 18.00 23.79 -9.87
C GLU A 256 16.64 24.50 -9.95
N LEU A 257 15.66 24.10 -9.13
CA LEU A 257 14.30 24.62 -9.25
C LEU A 257 14.16 26.00 -8.63
N TRP A 258 14.81 26.31 -7.50
CA TRP A 258 14.66 27.61 -6.85
C TRP A 258 15.70 28.64 -7.31
N GLU A 259 16.99 28.31 -7.22
CA GLU A 259 18.06 29.27 -7.51
C GLU A 259 18.22 29.52 -9.02
N LYS A 260 18.29 28.47 -9.84
CA LYS A 260 18.46 28.62 -11.29
C LYS A 260 17.15 28.98 -12.00
N LEU A 261 16.09 28.21 -11.78
CA LEU A 261 14.87 28.31 -12.61
C LEU A 261 13.73 29.13 -12.00
N GLY A 262 13.71 29.40 -10.69
CA GLY A 262 12.64 30.19 -10.06
C GLY A 262 11.26 29.52 -10.02
N LEU A 263 11.24 28.18 -10.02
CA LEU A 263 10.05 27.33 -10.03
C LEU A 263 9.48 27.06 -8.63
N LEU A 264 10.15 27.47 -7.55
CA LEU A 264 9.66 27.29 -6.18
C LEU A 264 9.27 28.63 -5.52
N PRO A 265 8.10 28.69 -4.85
CA PRO A 265 7.10 27.62 -4.72
C PRO A 265 6.41 27.36 -6.07
N PHE A 266 6.12 26.08 -6.37
CA PHE A 266 5.47 25.65 -7.61
C PHE A 266 3.95 25.62 -7.45
N GLY A 267 3.48 25.14 -6.29
CA GLY A 267 2.09 25.15 -5.90
C GLY A 267 1.73 26.36 -5.06
N ASN A 268 0.43 26.54 -4.80
CA ASN A 268 -0.06 27.47 -3.79
C ASN A 268 -0.43 26.71 -2.52
N LEU A 269 -0.47 27.41 -1.39
CA LEU A 269 -1.15 26.91 -0.21
C LEU A 269 -2.66 26.88 -0.51
N TYR A 270 -3.29 25.71 -0.33
CA TYR A 270 -4.74 25.61 -0.41
C TYR A 270 -5.38 26.29 0.81
N PHE A 271 -4.84 25.98 2.00
CA PHE A 271 -5.25 26.62 3.24
C PHE A 271 -4.31 27.76 3.58
N GLU A 272 -4.81 28.98 3.70
CA GLU A 272 -4.02 30.17 4.03
C GLU A 272 -3.62 30.20 5.53
N LYS A 273 -2.68 31.08 5.89
CA LYS A 273 -2.30 31.30 7.30
C LYS A 273 -3.38 32.14 8.00
N PRO A 274 -3.70 31.87 9.28
CA PRO A 274 -3.00 31.00 10.24
C PRO A 274 -3.40 29.52 10.19
N VAL A 275 -4.45 29.16 9.44
CA VAL A 275 -5.03 27.81 9.40
C VAL A 275 -4.04 26.77 8.83
N GLY A 276 -3.27 27.13 7.81
CA GLY A 276 -2.89 26.17 6.78
C GLY A 276 -1.67 25.27 6.94
N ASN A 277 -0.67 25.52 7.80
CA ASN A 277 0.59 24.76 7.70
C ASN A 277 0.41 23.24 7.94
N LYS A 278 -0.38 22.86 8.96
CA LYS A 278 -0.64 21.44 9.28
C LYS A 278 -1.65 20.79 8.34
N TRP A 279 -2.68 21.52 7.89
CA TRP A 279 -3.64 21.03 6.90
C TRP A 279 -2.99 20.81 5.54
N ASN A 280 -2.17 21.76 5.05
CA ASN A 280 -1.42 21.61 3.80
C ASN A 280 -0.44 20.42 3.85
N ARG A 281 0.25 20.19 4.98
CA ARG A 281 1.07 18.98 5.17
C ARG A 281 0.25 17.70 5.10
N MET A 282 -0.92 17.68 5.72
CA MET A 282 -1.82 16.53 5.71
C MET A 282 -2.29 16.19 4.28
N VAL A 283 -2.80 17.18 3.54
CA VAL A 283 -3.30 16.96 2.18
C VAL A 283 -2.17 16.59 1.22
N PHE A 284 -0.98 17.17 1.38
CA PHE A 284 0.19 16.76 0.61
C PHE A 284 0.58 15.31 0.92
N ARG A 285 0.59 14.91 2.20
CA ARG A 285 0.82 13.52 2.61
C ARG A 285 -0.20 12.56 1.99
N LEU A 286 -1.49 12.93 2.00
CA LEU A 286 -2.57 12.12 1.42
C LEU A 286 -2.40 11.95 -0.09
N ALA A 287 -2.10 13.04 -0.81
CA ALA A 287 -1.84 13.02 -2.25
C ALA A 287 -0.63 12.13 -2.60
N VAL A 288 0.49 12.32 -1.89
CA VAL A 288 1.70 11.52 -2.08
C VAL A 288 1.47 10.05 -1.76
N ALA A 289 0.75 9.72 -0.69
CA ALA A 289 0.43 8.34 -0.36
C ALA A 289 -0.36 7.65 -1.48
N HIS A 290 -1.32 8.37 -2.09
CA HIS A 290 -2.06 7.86 -3.23
C HIS A 290 -1.16 7.67 -4.46
N LEU A 291 -0.36 8.67 -4.83
CA LEU A 291 0.53 8.59 -5.98
C LEU A 291 1.62 7.52 -5.83
N LEU A 292 2.17 7.33 -4.62
CA LEU A 292 3.13 6.27 -4.34
C LEU A 292 2.56 4.88 -4.66
N SER A 293 1.32 4.65 -4.21
CA SER A 293 0.58 3.43 -4.49
C SER A 293 0.24 3.32 -5.98
N TRP A 294 -0.27 4.38 -6.59
CA TRP A 294 -0.67 4.38 -8.00
C TRP A 294 0.51 4.07 -8.92
N GLU A 295 1.69 4.65 -8.71
CA GLU A 295 2.88 4.33 -9.51
C GLU A 295 3.39 2.90 -9.29
N SER A 296 3.29 2.39 -8.06
CA SER A 296 3.60 0.97 -7.79
C SER A 296 2.65 0.05 -8.58
N TRP A 297 1.37 0.42 -8.68
CA TRP A 297 0.38 -0.30 -9.46
C TRP A 297 0.56 -0.14 -10.98
N ASN A 298 1.06 1.00 -11.46
CA ASN A 298 1.43 1.16 -12.88
C ASN A 298 2.50 0.13 -13.27
N HIS A 299 3.58 0.03 -12.48
CA HIS A 299 4.64 -0.96 -12.70
C HIS A 299 4.10 -2.40 -12.64
N GLN A 300 3.32 -2.72 -11.61
CA GLN A 300 2.75 -4.06 -11.47
C GLN A 300 1.82 -4.42 -12.64
N THR A 301 0.96 -3.49 -13.05
CA THR A 301 -0.01 -3.74 -14.11
C THR A 301 0.68 -3.90 -15.46
N LEU A 302 1.71 -3.09 -15.73
CA LEU A 302 2.55 -3.21 -16.93
C LEU A 302 3.31 -4.55 -16.94
N ASP A 303 3.90 -4.97 -15.82
CA ASP A 303 4.57 -6.27 -15.70
C ASP A 303 3.59 -7.45 -15.91
N GLU A 304 2.41 -7.41 -15.28
CA GLU A 304 1.37 -8.42 -15.49
C GLU A 304 0.90 -8.49 -16.95
N TYR A 305 0.72 -7.34 -17.60
CA TYR A 305 0.39 -7.24 -19.02
C TYR A 305 1.50 -7.85 -19.88
N ASN A 306 2.75 -7.49 -19.63
CA ASN A 306 3.91 -7.99 -20.36
C ASN A 306 4.10 -9.51 -20.15
N LYS A 307 3.85 -10.04 -18.96
CA LYS A 307 3.82 -11.49 -18.69
C LYS A 307 2.73 -12.19 -19.50
N CYS A 308 1.53 -11.63 -19.55
CA CYS A 308 0.44 -12.17 -20.38
C CYS A 308 0.78 -12.12 -21.87
N LYS A 309 1.40 -11.03 -22.34
CA LYS A 309 1.86 -10.86 -23.72
C LYS A 309 2.92 -11.90 -24.08
N LYS A 310 3.97 -12.03 -23.26
CA LYS A 310 5.03 -13.04 -23.40
C LYS A 310 4.45 -14.46 -23.42
N LEU A 311 3.50 -14.78 -22.54
CA LEU A 311 2.84 -16.10 -22.53
C LEU A 311 2.05 -16.34 -23.82
N LYS A 312 1.27 -15.36 -24.28
CA LYS A 312 0.51 -15.44 -25.54
C LYS A 312 1.42 -15.66 -26.73
N ASP A 313 2.53 -14.92 -26.80
CA ASP A 313 3.52 -15.04 -27.88
C ASP A 313 4.25 -16.39 -27.81
N LYS A 314 4.65 -16.84 -26.62
CA LYS A 314 5.23 -18.17 -26.39
C LYS A 314 4.31 -19.27 -26.90
N LEU A 315 3.04 -19.29 -26.46
CA LEU A 315 2.08 -20.32 -26.87
C LEU A 315 1.75 -20.25 -28.36
N THR A 316 1.75 -19.04 -28.95
CA THR A 316 1.56 -18.88 -30.40
C THR A 316 2.72 -19.50 -31.18
N LYS A 317 3.96 -19.35 -30.70
CA LYS A 317 5.14 -19.98 -31.29
C LYS A 317 5.15 -21.50 -31.07
N GLU A 318 4.88 -21.93 -29.84
CA GLU A 318 4.84 -23.35 -29.43
C GLU A 318 3.82 -24.14 -30.26
N PHE A 319 2.64 -23.58 -30.52
CA PHE A 319 1.58 -24.24 -31.28
C PHE A 319 1.51 -23.82 -32.76
N SER A 320 2.58 -23.24 -33.30
CA SER A 320 2.62 -22.77 -34.70
C SER A 320 2.43 -23.91 -35.71
N CYS A 321 2.98 -25.10 -35.44
CA CYS A 321 2.80 -26.29 -36.28
C CYS A 321 1.37 -26.82 -36.31
N LEU A 322 0.52 -26.45 -35.35
CA LEU A 322 -0.88 -26.88 -35.24
C LEU A 322 -1.86 -25.87 -35.84
N SER A 323 -1.37 -24.78 -36.44
CA SER A 323 -2.24 -23.67 -36.90
C SER A 323 -3.26 -24.10 -37.95
N VAL A 324 -2.89 -25.06 -38.80
CA VAL A 324 -3.77 -25.59 -39.86
C VAL A 324 -4.89 -26.42 -39.23
N GLN A 325 -4.57 -27.33 -38.31
CA GLN A 325 -5.53 -28.19 -37.61
C GLN A 325 -6.46 -27.36 -36.72
N MET A 326 -5.94 -26.28 -36.10
CA MET A 326 -6.74 -25.35 -35.32
C MET A 326 -7.81 -24.61 -36.14
N LYS A 327 -7.68 -24.55 -37.48
CA LYS A 327 -8.65 -23.85 -38.35
C LYS A 327 -10.06 -24.42 -38.20
N ASN A 328 -10.21 -25.75 -38.15
CA ASN A 328 -11.51 -26.41 -37.99
C ASN A 328 -12.20 -26.02 -36.66
N LEU A 329 -11.43 -25.92 -35.58
CA LEU A 329 -11.95 -25.47 -34.28
C LEU A 329 -12.28 -23.97 -34.29
N ARG A 330 -11.53 -23.15 -35.04
CA ARG A 330 -11.87 -21.73 -35.25
C ARG A 330 -13.15 -21.56 -36.08
N GLU A 331 -13.42 -22.45 -37.01
CA GLU A 331 -14.67 -22.47 -37.77
C GLU A 331 -15.86 -22.83 -36.87
N TYR A 332 -15.72 -23.81 -35.99
CA TYR A 332 -16.70 -24.08 -34.93
C TYR A 332 -16.96 -22.84 -34.07
N GLU A 333 -15.91 -22.17 -33.58
CA GLU A 333 -16.07 -20.95 -32.78
C GLU A 333 -16.88 -19.87 -33.51
N LYS A 334 -16.65 -19.69 -34.82
CA LYS A 334 -17.39 -18.72 -35.65
C LYS A 334 -18.84 -19.13 -35.84
N ALA A 335 -19.09 -20.38 -36.19
CA ALA A 335 -20.45 -20.90 -36.36
C ALA A 335 -21.27 -20.79 -35.07
N ARG A 336 -20.64 -21.13 -33.93
CA ARG A 336 -21.27 -21.01 -32.61
C ARG A 336 -21.51 -19.56 -32.20
N HIS A 337 -20.61 -18.64 -32.54
CA HIS A 337 -20.84 -17.20 -32.34
C HIS A 337 -22.07 -16.71 -33.11
N GLU A 338 -22.19 -17.09 -34.38
CA GLU A 338 -23.31 -16.70 -35.23
C GLU A 338 -24.65 -17.28 -34.74
N GLU A 339 -24.63 -18.51 -34.21
CA GLU A 339 -25.79 -19.10 -33.55
C GLU A 339 -26.18 -18.31 -32.30
N LEU A 340 -25.20 -18.04 -31.41
CA LEU A 340 -25.41 -17.28 -30.18
C LEU A 340 -25.87 -15.84 -30.45
N ARG A 341 -25.45 -15.23 -31.56
CA ARG A 341 -25.95 -13.94 -32.02
C ARG A 341 -27.45 -13.98 -32.29
N LYS A 342 -27.94 -15.05 -32.92
CA LYS A 342 -29.36 -15.23 -33.26
C LYS A 342 -30.23 -15.56 -32.04
N ILE A 343 -29.73 -16.39 -31.13
CA ILE A 343 -30.55 -16.91 -30.01
C ILE A 343 -30.37 -16.15 -28.69
N ALA A 344 -29.22 -15.50 -28.49
CA ALA A 344 -28.84 -14.87 -27.22
C ALA A 344 -28.36 -13.41 -27.39
N PHE A 345 -28.45 -12.85 -28.60
CA PHE A 345 -28.10 -11.46 -28.90
C PHE A 345 -26.70 -11.04 -28.43
N VAL A 346 -25.73 -11.96 -28.54
CA VAL A 346 -24.34 -11.70 -28.16
C VAL A 346 -23.71 -10.65 -29.10
N ASP A 347 -22.97 -9.69 -28.54
CA ASP A 347 -22.24 -8.68 -29.28
C ASP A 347 -21.00 -9.21 -30.02
N ASP A 348 -20.58 -8.51 -31.07
CA ASP A 348 -19.36 -8.83 -31.82
C ASP A 348 -18.08 -8.35 -31.11
N ASP A 349 -18.21 -7.54 -30.05
CA ASP A 349 -17.07 -7.04 -29.28
C ASP A 349 -16.36 -8.18 -28.56
N ASN A 350 -17.08 -9.24 -28.19
CA ASN A 350 -16.54 -10.42 -27.50
C ASN A 350 -16.92 -11.73 -28.21
N PRO A 351 -16.28 -12.04 -29.35
CA PRO A 351 -16.63 -13.22 -30.12
C PRO A 351 -16.42 -14.50 -29.31
N PHE A 352 -17.30 -15.48 -29.53
CA PHE A 352 -17.23 -16.77 -28.85
C PHE A 352 -15.87 -17.46 -29.06
N LYS A 353 -15.37 -18.06 -27.99
CA LYS A 353 -14.10 -18.79 -27.92
C LYS A 353 -14.23 -20.00 -27.01
N ILE A 354 -13.67 -21.14 -27.44
CA ILE A 354 -13.67 -22.35 -26.61
C ILE A 354 -12.85 -22.08 -25.34
N GLY A 355 -13.47 -22.29 -24.17
CA GLY A 355 -12.89 -22.02 -22.87
C GLY A 355 -12.62 -23.27 -22.02
N PRO A 356 -11.90 -23.14 -20.89
CA PRO A 356 -11.51 -24.28 -20.05
C PRO A 356 -12.70 -25.02 -19.44
N ARG A 357 -13.81 -24.33 -19.18
CA ARG A 357 -15.03 -24.96 -18.64
C ARG A 357 -15.71 -25.86 -19.68
N MET A 358 -15.61 -25.52 -20.96
CA MET A 358 -16.22 -26.31 -22.04
C MET A 358 -15.51 -27.63 -22.25
N ILE A 359 -14.20 -27.68 -21.99
CA ILE A 359 -13.39 -28.89 -22.11
C ILE A 359 -13.20 -29.59 -20.75
N ARG A 360 -14.09 -29.35 -19.78
CA ARG A 360 -13.98 -29.97 -18.46
C ARG A 360 -14.10 -31.50 -18.61
N SER A 361 -13.18 -32.22 -17.97
CA SER A 361 -13.06 -33.69 -18.10
C SER A 361 -12.72 -34.17 -19.51
N TRP A 362 -12.20 -33.31 -20.39
CA TRP A 362 -11.74 -33.67 -21.73
C TRP A 362 -10.79 -34.88 -21.79
N PRO A 363 -9.78 -35.01 -20.90
CA PRO A 363 -8.90 -36.19 -20.91
C PRO A 363 -9.67 -37.51 -20.78
N ARG A 364 -10.69 -37.56 -19.92
CA ARG A 364 -11.52 -38.75 -19.71
C ARG A 364 -12.45 -39.02 -20.89
N VAL A 365 -13.01 -37.98 -21.50
CA VAL A 365 -13.82 -38.11 -22.73
C VAL A 365 -12.98 -38.69 -23.85
N ARG A 366 -11.80 -38.11 -24.10
CA ARG A 366 -10.85 -38.57 -25.13
C ARG A 366 -10.42 -40.01 -24.89
N GLU A 367 -10.11 -40.37 -23.65
CA GLU A 367 -9.72 -41.73 -23.29
C GLU A 367 -10.82 -42.77 -23.59
N GLU A 368 -12.07 -42.51 -23.20
CA GLU A 368 -13.18 -43.43 -23.49
C GLU A 368 -13.47 -43.51 -24.99
N TRP A 369 -13.34 -42.41 -25.73
CA TRP A 369 -13.47 -42.42 -27.18
C TRP A 369 -12.37 -43.22 -27.88
N LEU A 370 -11.12 -43.11 -27.42
CA LEU A 370 -10.01 -43.92 -27.95
C LEU A 370 -10.21 -45.42 -27.68
N LYS A 371 -10.83 -45.78 -26.54
CA LYS A 371 -11.07 -47.17 -26.14
C LYS A 371 -12.30 -47.80 -26.81
N LYS A 372 -13.40 -47.04 -26.95
CA LYS A 372 -14.74 -47.57 -27.26
C LYS A 372 -15.51 -46.77 -28.32
N GLY A 373 -15.00 -45.61 -28.74
CA GLY A 373 -15.71 -44.65 -29.61
C GLY A 373 -15.50 -44.90 -31.10
N SER A 374 -15.92 -46.07 -31.60
CA SER A 374 -15.69 -46.48 -32.99
C SER A 374 -16.53 -45.72 -34.03
N SER A 375 -17.74 -45.31 -33.66
CA SER A 375 -18.66 -44.52 -34.48
C SER A 375 -19.18 -43.27 -33.76
N PHE A 376 -19.76 -42.31 -34.48
CA PHE A 376 -20.48 -41.17 -33.86
C PHE A 376 -21.53 -41.62 -32.82
N LYS A 377 -22.26 -42.71 -33.09
CA LYS A 377 -23.27 -43.24 -32.17
C LYS A 377 -22.64 -43.70 -30.85
N ASP A 378 -21.52 -44.41 -30.92
CA ASP A 378 -20.80 -44.87 -29.72
C ASP A 378 -20.27 -43.67 -28.92
N ARG A 379 -19.63 -42.72 -29.61
CA ARG A 379 -19.10 -41.50 -28.98
C ARG A 379 -20.19 -40.68 -28.31
N LYS A 380 -21.36 -40.54 -28.93
CA LYS A 380 -22.52 -39.85 -28.35
C LYS A 380 -23.06 -40.54 -27.10
N THR A 381 -23.15 -41.87 -27.11
CA THR A 381 -23.57 -42.66 -25.92
C THR A 381 -22.59 -42.46 -24.77
N ILE A 382 -21.29 -42.55 -25.04
CA ILE A 382 -20.22 -42.30 -24.05
C ILE A 382 -20.37 -40.89 -23.44
N LEU A 383 -20.64 -39.86 -24.25
CA LEU A 383 -20.85 -38.50 -23.74
C LEU A 383 -22.04 -38.42 -22.78
N ALA A 384 -23.17 -39.05 -23.11
CA ALA A 384 -24.37 -39.04 -22.26
C ALA A 384 -24.13 -39.74 -20.92
N GLU A 385 -23.44 -40.88 -20.92
CA GLU A 385 -23.05 -41.60 -19.71
C GLU A 385 -22.09 -40.76 -18.85
N LEU A 386 -21.04 -40.19 -19.46
CA LEU A 386 -20.08 -39.36 -18.74
C LEU A 386 -20.72 -38.09 -18.18
N GLN A 387 -21.63 -37.45 -18.92
CA GLN A 387 -22.37 -36.29 -18.44
C GLN A 387 -23.23 -36.64 -17.21
N THR A 388 -23.92 -37.78 -17.24
CA THR A 388 -24.74 -38.28 -16.12
C THR A 388 -23.89 -38.57 -14.89
N ASN A 389 -22.74 -39.22 -15.09
CA ASN A 389 -21.86 -39.65 -14.01
C ASN A 389 -21.09 -38.48 -13.38
N LEU A 390 -20.57 -37.57 -14.22
CA LEU A 390 -19.75 -36.45 -13.76
C LEU A 390 -20.58 -35.24 -13.33
N LYS A 391 -21.85 -35.15 -13.75
CA LYS A 391 -22.78 -34.05 -13.43
C LYS A 391 -22.13 -32.70 -13.71
N GLY A 392 -22.07 -31.81 -12.72
CA GLY A 392 -21.43 -30.49 -12.82
C GLY A 392 -19.94 -30.51 -13.14
N LYS A 393 -19.27 -31.67 -13.18
CA LYS A 393 -17.87 -31.82 -13.60
C LYS A 393 -17.70 -32.16 -15.09
N PHE A 394 -18.78 -32.20 -15.86
CA PHE A 394 -18.73 -32.38 -17.31
C PHE A 394 -18.55 -31.05 -18.05
N GLY A 395 -18.00 -31.11 -19.25
CA GLY A 395 -17.80 -29.97 -20.16
C GLY A 395 -19.06 -29.56 -20.90
N ASP A 396 -18.90 -28.81 -21.99
CA ASP A 396 -20.00 -28.37 -22.84
C ASP A 396 -20.45 -29.50 -23.79
N PRO A 397 -21.69 -29.99 -23.68
CA PRO A 397 -22.20 -31.04 -24.55
C PRO A 397 -22.19 -30.66 -26.04
N ASP A 398 -22.42 -29.39 -26.38
CA ASP A 398 -22.46 -28.94 -27.78
C ASP A 398 -21.10 -29.14 -28.46
N LEU A 399 -20.04 -28.65 -27.82
CA LEU A 399 -18.67 -28.81 -28.29
C LEU A 399 -18.28 -30.29 -28.41
N PHE A 400 -18.61 -31.11 -27.40
CA PHE A 400 -18.27 -32.53 -27.45
C PHE A 400 -19.07 -33.29 -28.51
N LEU A 401 -20.35 -32.98 -28.70
CA LEU A 401 -21.14 -33.55 -29.80
C LEU A 401 -20.58 -33.15 -31.16
N TRP A 402 -20.13 -31.89 -31.30
CA TRP A 402 -19.46 -31.44 -32.51
C TRP A 402 -18.14 -32.21 -32.73
N LEU A 403 -17.32 -32.41 -31.71
CA LEU A 403 -16.07 -33.19 -31.81
C LEU A 403 -16.31 -34.68 -32.08
N ALA A 404 -17.45 -35.22 -31.69
CA ALA A 404 -17.80 -36.63 -31.85
C ALA A 404 -18.17 -37.00 -33.30
N ALA A 405 -18.54 -36.03 -34.14
CA ALA A 405 -18.98 -36.29 -35.51
C ALA A 405 -17.88 -36.95 -36.35
N ASP A 406 -18.28 -37.82 -37.27
CA ASP A 406 -17.35 -38.54 -38.15
C ASP A 406 -16.57 -37.54 -39.04
N GLY A 407 -15.29 -37.81 -39.26
CA GLY A 407 -14.37 -36.94 -40.01
C GLY A 407 -13.66 -35.88 -39.16
N ARG A 408 -13.94 -35.80 -37.85
CA ARG A 408 -13.29 -34.85 -36.91
C ARG A 408 -12.34 -35.52 -35.94
N GLU A 409 -12.14 -36.83 -36.07
CA GLU A 409 -11.23 -37.62 -35.24
C GLU A 409 -9.80 -37.09 -35.29
N THR A 410 -9.37 -36.49 -36.41
CA THR A 410 -8.03 -35.90 -36.55
C THR A 410 -7.74 -34.78 -35.55
N LEU A 411 -8.77 -34.19 -34.92
CA LEU A 411 -8.62 -33.13 -33.91
C LEU A 411 -8.30 -33.66 -32.51
N TRP A 412 -8.45 -34.97 -32.28
CA TRP A 412 -8.30 -35.56 -30.95
C TRP A 412 -7.74 -36.98 -30.91
N LYS A 413 -7.82 -37.78 -31.98
CA LYS A 413 -7.40 -39.18 -31.99
C LYS A 413 -5.88 -39.31 -31.99
N ASP A 414 -5.23 -38.76 -33.01
CA ASP A 414 -3.78 -38.86 -33.21
C ASP A 414 -3.02 -37.82 -32.37
N GLU A 415 -3.55 -36.58 -32.33
CA GLU A 415 -3.00 -35.48 -31.53
C GLU A 415 -4.14 -34.69 -30.86
N ASP A 416 -3.92 -34.20 -29.63
CA ASP A 416 -4.89 -33.35 -28.93
C ASP A 416 -4.72 -31.90 -29.36
N ILE A 417 -5.56 -31.45 -30.31
CA ILE A 417 -5.56 -30.07 -30.81
C ILE A 417 -6.42 -29.15 -29.93
N VAL A 418 -7.38 -29.73 -29.19
CA VAL A 418 -8.35 -29.02 -28.37
C VAL A 418 -7.66 -28.32 -27.19
N THR A 419 -6.83 -29.04 -26.43
CA THR A 419 -6.14 -28.47 -25.26
C THR A 419 -5.21 -27.30 -25.61
N PRO A 420 -4.31 -27.40 -26.62
CA PRO A 420 -3.49 -26.28 -27.08
C PRO A 420 -4.29 -25.04 -27.49
N LEU A 421 -5.39 -25.22 -28.25
CA LEU A 421 -6.23 -24.11 -28.66
C LEU A 421 -6.86 -23.39 -27.46
N VAL A 422 -7.36 -24.14 -26.48
CA VAL A 422 -7.95 -23.58 -25.26
C VAL A 422 -6.90 -22.82 -24.45
N LYS A 423 -5.68 -23.35 -24.31
CA LYS A 423 -4.57 -22.62 -23.67
C LYS A 423 -4.29 -21.29 -24.38
N LEU A 424 -4.25 -21.27 -25.71
CA LEU A 424 -4.05 -20.06 -26.49
C LEU A 424 -5.22 -19.07 -26.32
N ASN A 425 -6.47 -19.54 -26.29
CA ASN A 425 -7.64 -18.72 -26.04
C ASN A 425 -7.63 -18.10 -24.64
N ILE A 426 -7.23 -18.86 -23.62
CA ILE A 426 -7.07 -18.35 -22.26
C ILE A 426 -6.03 -17.23 -22.24
N ALA A 427 -4.86 -17.43 -22.86
CA ALA A 427 -3.81 -16.43 -22.90
C ALA A 427 -4.25 -15.15 -23.65
N LYS A 428 -4.91 -15.29 -24.81
CA LYS A 428 -5.47 -14.15 -25.56
C LYS A 428 -6.53 -13.40 -24.76
N LYS A 429 -7.44 -14.12 -24.10
CA LYS A 429 -8.50 -13.52 -23.27
C LYS A 429 -7.92 -12.84 -22.04
N ALA A 430 -6.91 -13.44 -21.41
CA ALA A 430 -6.20 -12.83 -20.29
C ALA A 430 -5.56 -11.51 -20.74
N LEU A 431 -4.80 -11.51 -21.85
CA LEU A 431 -4.19 -10.29 -22.38
C LEU A 431 -5.23 -9.21 -22.71
N LYS A 432 -6.34 -9.55 -23.39
CA LYS A 432 -7.41 -8.59 -23.72
C LYS A 432 -8.03 -7.93 -22.48
N LYS A 433 -8.13 -8.66 -21.35
CA LYS A 433 -8.68 -8.14 -20.10
C LYS A 433 -7.69 -7.33 -19.27
N ARG A 434 -6.39 -7.49 -19.52
CA ARG A 434 -5.34 -6.80 -18.76
C ARG A 434 -5.06 -5.46 -19.41
N ARG A 435 -4.99 -4.43 -18.58
CA ARG A 435 -4.53 -3.10 -18.97
C ARG A 435 -3.01 -3.05 -18.83
N ALA A 436 -2.36 -2.13 -19.52
CA ALA A 436 -0.92 -1.87 -19.38
C ALA A 436 -0.62 -0.73 -18.38
N TYR A 437 -1.65 -0.22 -17.71
CA TYR A 437 -1.60 0.94 -16.82
C TYR A 437 -2.62 0.80 -15.68
N SER A 438 -2.40 1.53 -14.59
CA SER A 438 -3.37 1.72 -13.53
C SER A 438 -4.14 3.01 -13.74
N LEU A 439 -5.46 2.99 -13.54
CA LEU A 439 -6.31 4.17 -13.67
C LEU A 439 -6.02 5.15 -12.52
N MET A 440 -5.83 6.43 -12.83
CA MET A 440 -5.72 7.50 -11.84
C MET A 440 -7.12 7.99 -11.45
N THR A 441 -7.46 7.89 -10.17
CA THR A 441 -8.74 8.37 -9.62
C THR A 441 -8.50 9.44 -8.59
N PHE A 442 -8.75 10.70 -8.96
CA PHE A 442 -8.55 11.85 -8.08
C PHE A 442 -9.37 11.76 -6.80
N ALA A 443 -8.87 12.39 -5.73
CA ALA A 443 -9.65 12.60 -4.53
C ALA A 443 -10.96 13.34 -4.84
N ASP A 444 -12.06 12.84 -4.28
CA ASP A 444 -13.38 13.42 -4.42
C ASP A 444 -14.16 13.16 -3.13
N SER A 445 -14.79 14.19 -2.56
CA SER A 445 -15.40 14.08 -1.23
C SER A 445 -16.57 13.11 -1.18
N ARG A 446 -17.16 12.71 -2.32
CA ARG A 446 -18.26 11.74 -2.39
C ARG A 446 -17.83 10.40 -2.96
N LEU A 447 -17.23 10.38 -4.14
CA LEU A 447 -16.92 9.18 -4.91
C LEU A 447 -15.64 8.51 -4.42
N HIS A 448 -14.58 9.29 -4.17
CA HIS A 448 -13.24 8.79 -3.83
C HIS A 448 -12.63 9.55 -2.62
N PRO A 449 -13.28 9.52 -1.44
CA PRO A 449 -12.93 10.36 -0.31
C PRO A 449 -11.58 9.97 0.28
N ARG A 450 -10.89 11.00 0.74
CA ARG A 450 -9.78 10.97 1.67
C ARG A 450 -10.28 11.53 2.99
N TRP A 451 -9.86 10.90 4.07
CA TRP A 451 -10.35 11.24 5.40
C TRP A 451 -9.39 12.21 6.09
N ALA A 452 -9.95 13.21 6.77
CA ALA A 452 -9.14 14.11 7.60
C ALA A 452 -8.44 13.31 8.70
N MET A 453 -7.12 13.46 8.80
CA MET A 453 -6.24 12.74 9.72
C MET A 453 -5.80 13.63 10.87
N TYR A 454 -5.77 13.05 12.06
CA TYR A 454 -5.29 13.66 13.29
C TYR A 454 -4.17 12.80 13.87
N GLU A 455 -3.18 13.43 14.48
CA GLU A 455 -2.18 12.75 15.30
C GLU A 455 -2.69 12.52 16.72
N ALA A 456 -2.06 11.56 17.40
CA ALA A 456 -2.26 11.33 18.82
C ALA A 456 -1.94 12.59 19.64
N PRO A 457 -2.48 12.72 20.87
CA PRO A 457 -2.04 13.75 21.81
C PRO A 457 -0.51 13.80 21.94
N GLY A 458 0.09 14.99 21.78
CA GLY A 458 1.54 15.19 21.80
C GLY A 458 2.24 15.05 20.43
N GLY A 459 1.49 14.73 19.36
CA GLY A 459 1.96 14.81 17.98
C GLY A 459 2.36 16.23 17.57
N SER A 460 3.29 16.35 16.62
CA SER A 460 3.85 17.63 16.18
C SER A 460 3.71 17.90 14.68
N ASN A 461 3.35 16.90 13.86
CA ASN A 461 3.30 17.03 12.40
C ASN A 461 1.91 17.45 11.91
N LEU A 462 0.85 16.89 12.47
CA LEU A 462 -0.54 17.18 12.10
C LEU A 462 -1.29 17.85 13.26
N ARG A 463 -2.59 18.09 13.07
CA ARG A 463 -3.49 18.49 14.16
C ARG A 463 -3.69 17.29 15.09
N ASN A 464 -3.77 17.55 16.38
CA ASN A 464 -4.00 16.51 17.37
C ASN A 464 -5.49 16.45 17.67
N TYR A 465 -5.98 15.27 18.07
CA TYR A 465 -7.25 15.17 18.76
C TYR A 465 -7.00 14.99 20.26
N THR A 466 -7.99 15.31 21.08
CA THR A 466 -7.95 15.04 22.53
C THR A 466 -9.13 14.15 22.90
N LEU A 467 -8.86 12.95 23.42
CA LEU A 467 -9.88 12.07 23.97
C LEU A 467 -10.05 12.38 25.47
N LEU A 468 -11.29 12.51 25.93
CA LEU A 468 -11.64 12.78 27.32
C LEU A 468 -12.22 11.51 27.96
N GLU A 469 -11.99 11.32 29.27
CA GLU A 469 -12.42 10.13 30.01
C GLU A 469 -13.95 9.95 30.01
N ASP A 470 -14.70 11.05 29.94
CA ASP A 470 -16.16 11.05 29.85
C ASP A 470 -16.72 10.67 28.47
N GLY A 471 -15.86 10.19 27.56
CA GLY A 471 -16.24 9.75 26.22
C GLY A 471 -16.51 10.90 25.26
N ARG A 472 -15.95 12.09 25.49
CA ARG A 472 -15.92 13.19 24.50
C ARG A 472 -14.59 13.21 23.75
N VAL A 473 -14.63 13.73 22.53
CA VAL A 473 -13.44 14.02 21.72
C VAL A 473 -13.41 15.49 21.31
N THR A 474 -12.24 16.09 21.36
CA THR A 474 -12.00 17.45 20.91
C THR A 474 -11.18 17.44 19.62
N LEU A 475 -11.67 18.17 18.61
CA LEU A 475 -11.13 18.19 17.25
C LEU A 475 -11.06 19.63 16.73
N SER A 476 -9.97 19.99 16.05
CA SER A 476 -9.93 21.19 15.22
C SER A 476 -10.59 20.89 13.87
N LEU A 477 -11.57 21.70 13.48
CA LEU A 477 -12.34 21.57 12.24
C LEU A 477 -12.38 22.90 11.48
N LEU A 478 -12.68 22.83 10.18
CA LEU A 478 -12.83 23.97 9.30
C LEU A 478 -14.29 24.41 9.22
N ASP A 479 -14.54 25.67 9.58
CA ASP A 479 -15.83 26.35 9.50
C ASP A 479 -15.77 27.45 8.44
N CYS A 480 -16.89 27.75 7.79
CA CYS A 480 -16.98 28.88 6.87
C CYS A 480 -17.31 30.15 7.68
N SER A 481 -16.47 31.17 7.59
CA SER A 481 -16.74 32.48 8.16
C SER A 481 -17.87 33.19 7.41
N GLU A 482 -18.43 34.24 8.02
CA GLU A 482 -19.49 35.06 7.41
C GLU A 482 -19.04 35.72 6.10
N ASN A 483 -17.73 35.93 5.94
CA ASN A 483 -17.11 36.50 4.73
C ASN A 483 -16.77 35.43 3.66
N GLY A 484 -17.14 34.17 3.88
CA GLY A 484 -16.86 33.06 2.96
C GLY A 484 -15.44 32.47 3.06
N GLY A 485 -14.62 32.93 4.01
CA GLY A 485 -13.29 32.38 4.27
C GLY A 485 -13.34 31.13 5.15
N LEU A 486 -12.25 30.35 5.19
CA LEU A 486 -12.12 29.19 6.08
C LEU A 486 -11.47 29.59 7.41
N GLU A 487 -12.12 29.22 8.51
CA GLU A 487 -11.60 29.39 9.87
C GLU A 487 -11.43 28.04 10.56
N GLU A 488 -10.35 27.89 11.34
CA GLU A 488 -10.16 26.72 12.20
C GLU A 488 -10.83 26.98 13.56
N LYS A 489 -11.73 26.09 13.97
CA LYS A 489 -12.42 26.14 15.26
C LYS A 489 -12.34 24.79 15.96
N GLU A 490 -12.31 24.83 17.28
CA GLU A 490 -12.27 23.62 18.11
C GLU A 490 -13.68 23.18 18.50
N PHE A 491 -13.96 21.89 18.34
CA PHE A 491 -15.25 21.30 18.68
C PHE A 491 -15.06 20.12 19.61
N THR A 492 -15.77 20.12 20.73
CA THR A 492 -15.87 18.98 21.63
C THR A 492 -17.18 18.23 21.36
N ILE A 493 -17.08 17.00 20.88
CA ILE A 493 -18.20 16.17 20.44
C ILE A 493 -18.26 14.91 21.30
N LYS A 494 -19.45 14.56 21.78
CA LYS A 494 -19.67 13.33 22.54
C LYS A 494 -19.60 12.10 21.62
N LEU A 495 -18.99 11.03 22.08
CA LEU A 495 -18.98 9.73 21.40
C LEU A 495 -20.19 8.91 21.86
N ALA A 496 -20.82 8.21 20.93
CA ALA A 496 -21.87 7.27 21.27
C ALA A 496 -21.28 6.09 22.08
N PRO A 497 -22.00 5.57 23.10
CA PRO A 497 -21.56 4.41 23.86
C PRO A 497 -21.24 3.23 22.94
N SER A 498 -20.10 2.57 23.18
CA SER A 498 -19.63 1.44 22.38
C SER A 498 -19.19 0.30 23.27
N GLY A 499 -19.69 -0.91 23.00
CA GLY A 499 -19.20 -2.13 23.66
C GLY A 499 -17.74 -2.48 23.34
N GLN A 500 -17.14 -1.79 22.36
CA GLN A 500 -15.73 -1.94 22.01
C GLN A 500 -14.80 -1.01 22.80
N LEU A 501 -15.35 -0.02 23.51
CA LEU A 501 -14.61 0.93 24.32
C LEU A 501 -15.42 1.27 25.59
N GLN A 502 -15.35 0.37 26.57
CA GLN A 502 -15.97 0.53 27.89
C GLN A 502 -14.92 0.86 28.94
N ASP A 503 -15.33 1.46 30.05
CA ASP A 503 -14.49 1.72 31.24
C ASP A 503 -13.15 2.40 30.88
N LEU A 504 -13.21 3.43 30.03
CA LEU A 504 -12.04 4.14 29.53
C LEU A 504 -11.38 4.93 30.66
N ALA A 505 -10.09 4.68 30.91
CA ALA A 505 -9.24 5.53 31.74
C ALA A 505 -8.02 6.01 30.94
N ILE A 506 -7.59 7.25 31.19
CA ILE A 506 -6.53 7.91 30.41
C ILE A 506 -5.40 8.35 31.34
N ASP A 507 -4.21 7.79 31.16
CA ASP A 507 -3.00 8.19 31.87
C ASP A 507 -2.12 9.10 31.00
N THR A 508 -1.89 10.32 31.49
CA THR A 508 -1.06 11.36 30.84
C THR A 508 0.24 11.65 31.56
N THR A 509 0.56 10.93 32.64
CA THR A 509 1.73 11.21 33.50
C THR A 509 3.08 10.90 32.81
N GLY A 510 3.07 10.03 31.80
CA GLY A 510 4.26 9.66 31.03
C GLY A 510 4.50 10.46 29.74
N LYS A 511 5.61 10.19 29.05
CA LYS A 511 5.94 10.82 27.74
C LYS A 511 4.90 10.55 26.64
N LYS A 512 4.08 9.51 26.79
CA LYS A 512 3.01 9.16 25.87
C LYS A 512 1.74 8.91 26.69
N THR A 513 0.63 9.43 26.20
CA THR A 513 -0.70 9.08 26.72
C THR A 513 -0.90 7.57 26.62
N LYS A 514 -1.43 6.96 27.68
CA LYS A 514 -1.87 5.56 27.69
C LYS A 514 -3.36 5.52 27.95
N ILE A 515 -4.01 4.50 27.41
CA ILE A 515 -5.41 4.24 27.67
C ILE A 515 -5.58 2.80 28.17
N SER A 516 -6.47 2.61 29.13
CA SER A 516 -7.02 1.32 29.51
C SER A 516 -8.51 1.29 29.20
N TYR A 517 -8.98 0.17 28.67
CA TYR A 517 -10.39 0.01 28.28
C TYR A 517 -10.80 -1.46 28.27
N LYS A 518 -12.10 -1.69 28.34
CA LYS A 518 -12.72 -3.02 28.24
C LYS A 518 -13.42 -3.22 26.89
N SER A 519 -13.22 -4.39 26.31
CA SER A 519 -13.87 -4.82 25.07
C SER A 519 -14.14 -6.33 25.13
N ALA A 520 -15.36 -6.75 24.77
CA ALA A 520 -15.77 -8.17 24.83
C ALA A 520 -15.43 -8.84 26.19
N HIS A 521 -15.69 -8.12 27.29
CA HIS A 521 -15.40 -8.53 28.67
C HIS A 521 -13.91 -8.71 29.03
N GLN A 522 -12.98 -8.31 28.17
CA GLN A 522 -11.55 -8.34 28.43
C GLN A 522 -10.98 -6.94 28.58
N GLU A 523 -10.03 -6.78 29.50
CA GLU A 523 -9.29 -5.55 29.70
C GLU A 523 -8.11 -5.44 28.75
N PHE A 524 -7.89 -4.24 28.21
CA PHE A 524 -6.81 -3.90 27.30
C PHE A 524 -6.11 -2.64 27.77
N GLU A 525 -4.79 -2.61 27.55
CA GLU A 525 -3.96 -1.42 27.68
C GLU A 525 -3.38 -1.09 26.30
N GLY A 526 -3.31 0.19 25.96
CA GLY A 526 -2.73 0.60 24.69
C GLY A 526 -2.26 2.05 24.67
N ILE A 527 -1.55 2.38 23.59
CA ILE A 527 -1.15 3.75 23.28
C ILE A 527 -2.04 4.25 22.12
N PRO A 528 -2.81 5.33 22.31
CA PRO A 528 -3.55 5.95 21.22
C PRO A 528 -2.60 6.42 20.11
N GLY A 529 -2.94 6.10 18.87
CA GLY A 529 -2.24 6.48 17.65
C GLY A 529 -2.98 7.58 16.89
N GLY A 530 -2.81 7.63 15.57
CA GLY A 530 -3.54 8.57 14.72
C GLY A 530 -5.04 8.28 14.67
N SER A 531 -5.82 9.30 14.33
CA SER A 531 -7.27 9.22 14.18
C SER A 531 -7.74 9.76 12.84
N GLU A 532 -8.89 9.29 12.36
CA GLU A 532 -9.52 9.73 11.11
C GLU A 532 -11.00 10.04 11.33
N ILE A 533 -11.51 11.08 10.64
CA ILE A 533 -12.96 11.33 10.57
C ILE A 533 -13.53 10.61 9.36
N LEU A 534 -14.39 9.63 9.60
CA LEU A 534 -15.04 8.82 8.57
C LEU A 534 -16.50 9.21 8.41
N PHE A 535 -16.97 9.22 7.17
CA PHE A 535 -18.39 9.37 6.84
C PHE A 535 -18.95 8.08 6.28
N ASP A 536 -20.28 7.98 6.32
CA ASP A 536 -21.01 6.85 5.78
C ASP A 536 -20.97 6.89 4.24
N ARG A 537 -20.20 5.98 3.65
CA ARG A 537 -20.02 5.90 2.19
C ARG A 537 -21.35 5.83 1.44
N SER A 538 -22.31 5.05 1.94
CA SER A 538 -23.63 4.94 1.32
C SER A 538 -24.39 6.27 1.31
N VAL A 539 -24.23 7.09 2.36
CA VAL A 539 -24.85 8.42 2.41
C VAL A 539 -24.14 9.39 1.46
N LEU A 540 -22.80 9.35 1.40
CA LEU A 540 -22.02 10.22 0.51
C LEU A 540 -22.34 10.01 -0.97
N GLU A 541 -22.43 8.74 -1.39
CA GLU A 541 -22.69 8.37 -2.78
C GLU A 541 -24.11 8.77 -3.20
N ASN A 542 -25.11 8.57 -2.32
CA ASN A 542 -26.53 8.77 -2.63
C ASN A 542 -27.09 10.19 -2.34
N ARG A 543 -26.29 11.12 -1.81
CA ARG A 543 -26.71 12.51 -1.53
C ARG A 543 -25.91 13.49 -2.37
N SER A 544 -26.54 14.56 -2.87
CA SER A 544 -25.83 15.60 -3.61
C SER A 544 -24.91 16.42 -2.71
N HIS A 545 -23.91 17.10 -3.29
CA HIS A 545 -23.04 18.01 -2.55
C HIS A 545 -23.83 19.08 -1.80
N THR A 546 -24.87 19.64 -2.42
CA THR A 546 -25.72 20.68 -1.80
C THR A 546 -26.38 20.19 -0.53
N MET A 547 -26.99 18.99 -0.55
CA MET A 547 -27.62 18.42 0.64
C MET A 547 -26.61 18.17 1.78
N LEU A 548 -25.41 17.70 1.42
CA LEU A 548 -24.34 17.46 2.40
C LEU A 548 -23.82 18.77 2.99
N ALA A 549 -23.64 19.80 2.16
CA ALA A 549 -23.25 21.15 2.57
C ALA A 549 -24.31 21.85 3.46
N GLU A 550 -25.59 21.56 3.24
CA GLU A 550 -26.68 22.04 4.10
C GLU A 550 -26.74 21.34 5.46
N GLY A 551 -25.91 20.31 5.69
CA GLY A 551 -25.84 19.59 6.95
C GLY A 551 -26.93 18.52 7.09
N VAL A 552 -27.28 17.85 5.99
CA VAL A 552 -28.16 16.67 6.04
C VAL A 552 -27.63 15.65 7.04
N HIS A 553 -28.53 14.93 7.69
CA HIS A 553 -28.16 13.96 8.71
C HIS A 553 -27.32 12.82 8.11
N CYS A 554 -26.03 12.80 8.44
CA CYS A 554 -25.08 11.74 8.08
C CYS A 554 -24.45 11.15 9.35
N ARG A 555 -24.14 9.85 9.31
CA ARG A 555 -23.39 9.19 10.38
C ARG A 555 -21.91 9.50 10.17
N VAL A 556 -21.26 9.95 11.24
CA VAL A 556 -19.83 10.30 11.25
C VAL A 556 -19.17 9.50 12.37
N TRP A 557 -17.97 8.98 12.11
CA TRP A 557 -17.18 8.20 13.07
C TRP A 557 -15.79 8.79 13.24
N LEU A 558 -15.28 8.72 14.46
CA LEU A 558 -13.88 8.86 14.78
C LEU A 558 -13.25 7.46 14.73
N LYS A 559 -12.39 7.19 13.75
CA LYS A 559 -11.58 5.97 13.73
C LYS A 559 -10.35 6.18 14.58
N LEU A 560 -10.36 5.65 15.79
CA LEU A 560 -9.25 5.70 16.73
C LEU A 560 -8.29 4.53 16.47
N THR A 561 -7.04 4.82 16.14
CA THR A 561 -5.99 3.80 16.11
C THR A 561 -5.41 3.61 17.51
N VAL A 562 -5.19 2.36 17.92
CA VAL A 562 -4.61 2.03 19.23
C VAL A 562 -3.53 0.95 19.04
N ASP A 563 -2.34 1.22 19.56
CA ASP A 563 -1.28 0.22 19.68
C ASP A 563 -1.48 -0.54 20.99
N VAL A 564 -2.10 -1.72 20.89
CA VAL A 564 -2.52 -2.54 22.03
C VAL A 564 -1.35 -3.34 22.56
N LYS A 565 -1.14 -3.34 23.88
CA LYS A 565 -0.14 -4.17 24.54
C LYS A 565 -0.55 -5.65 24.45
N SER A 566 0.32 -6.48 23.91
CA SER A 566 0.05 -7.91 23.78
C SER A 566 0.10 -8.59 25.15
N LYS A 567 -0.83 -9.53 25.40
CA LYS A 567 -0.80 -10.45 26.54
C LYS A 567 -0.04 -11.75 26.25
N ALA A 568 0.62 -11.85 25.09
CA ALA A 568 1.43 -13.01 24.75
C ALA A 568 2.68 -13.09 25.64
N PRO A 569 3.25 -14.30 25.84
CA PRO A 569 4.50 -14.46 26.58
C PRO A 569 5.65 -13.63 25.98
N ALA A 570 6.58 -13.17 26.83
CA ALA A 570 7.62 -12.22 26.44
C ALA A 570 8.54 -12.78 25.33
N GLU A 571 8.82 -14.08 25.37
CA GLU A 571 9.61 -14.81 24.39
C GLU A 571 8.95 -14.86 23.00
N TRP A 572 7.64 -14.64 22.91
CA TRP A 572 6.90 -14.53 21.65
C TRP A 572 6.78 -13.09 21.17
N LEU A 573 7.38 -12.14 21.85
CA LEU A 573 7.39 -10.74 21.46
C LEU A 573 8.74 -10.36 20.88
N ASN A 574 8.73 -9.64 19.76
CA ASN A 574 9.95 -8.98 19.28
C ASN A 574 10.28 -7.74 20.13
N LYS A 575 11.43 -7.10 19.87
CA LYS A 575 11.87 -5.86 20.54
C LYS A 575 10.85 -4.71 20.49
N ASN A 576 9.88 -4.76 19.57
CA ASN A 576 8.83 -3.77 19.42
C ASN A 576 7.52 -4.21 20.11
N GLY A 577 7.49 -5.32 20.85
CA GLY A 577 6.29 -5.86 21.49
C GLY A 577 5.23 -6.37 20.50
N LYS A 578 5.63 -6.78 19.29
CA LYS A 578 4.74 -7.46 18.34
C LYS A 578 4.94 -8.97 18.47
N VAL A 579 3.84 -9.73 18.40
CA VAL A 579 3.89 -11.19 18.38
C VAL A 579 4.71 -11.63 17.17
N GLN A 580 5.78 -12.37 17.42
CA GLN A 580 6.58 -13.07 16.43
C GLN A 580 6.31 -14.57 16.55
N ALA A 581 6.45 -15.29 15.44
CA ALA A 581 6.35 -16.75 15.50
C ALA A 581 7.44 -17.27 16.44
N SER A 582 7.05 -18.04 17.46
CA SER A 582 7.99 -18.77 18.30
C SER A 582 8.91 -19.64 17.42
N PRO A 583 10.21 -19.79 17.77
CA PRO A 583 11.10 -20.75 17.09
C PRO A 583 10.46 -22.14 16.90
N THR A 584 9.68 -22.58 17.87
CA THR A 584 8.90 -23.83 17.87
C THR A 584 7.88 -23.89 16.72
N ILE A 585 7.19 -22.79 16.40
CA ILE A 585 6.25 -22.71 15.27
C ILE A 585 6.99 -22.76 13.93
N ASN A 586 8.17 -22.14 13.85
CA ASN A 586 8.98 -22.14 12.63
C ASN A 586 9.51 -23.55 12.29
N HIS A 587 9.71 -24.41 13.29
CA HIS A 587 10.00 -25.83 13.06
C HIS A 587 8.89 -26.52 12.25
N PHE A 588 7.63 -26.42 12.69
CA PHE A 588 6.50 -27.06 11.99
C PHE A 588 6.25 -26.49 10.59
N LYS A 589 6.55 -25.20 10.35
CA LYS A 589 6.44 -24.59 9.02
C LYS A 589 7.49 -25.07 8.03
N THR A 590 8.67 -25.48 8.52
CA THR A 590 9.82 -25.87 7.68
C THR A 590 9.98 -27.38 7.54
N GLY A 591 9.35 -28.16 8.44
CA GLY A 591 9.44 -29.63 8.50
C GLY A 591 8.91 -30.39 7.29
N LEU A 592 8.22 -29.75 6.34
CA LEU A 592 7.78 -30.39 5.09
C LEU A 592 8.86 -30.48 4.00
N ALA A 593 10.03 -29.82 4.16
CA ALA A 593 11.04 -29.80 3.10
C ALA A 593 12.52 -29.82 3.54
N ASN A 594 12.89 -29.54 4.79
CA ASN A 594 14.29 -29.57 5.27
C ASN A 594 14.40 -29.82 6.79
N LYS A 595 15.57 -30.29 7.27
CA LYS A 595 15.89 -30.31 8.72
C LYS A 595 15.82 -28.87 9.27
N SER A 596 14.88 -28.62 10.17
CA SER A 596 14.71 -27.32 10.81
C SER A 596 15.90 -26.98 11.72
N LYS A 597 16.30 -25.71 11.76
CA LYS A 597 17.31 -25.18 12.70
C LYS A 597 16.77 -24.98 14.13
N HIS A 598 15.52 -25.34 14.37
CA HIS A 598 14.81 -25.10 15.64
C HIS A 598 14.30 -26.39 16.29
N THR A 599 14.83 -27.54 15.88
CA THR A 599 14.47 -28.87 16.42
C THR A 599 14.82 -28.99 17.91
N ASP A 600 15.87 -28.31 18.36
CA ASP A 600 16.28 -28.21 19.76
C ASP A 600 15.31 -27.41 20.64
N LYS A 601 14.30 -26.74 20.04
CA LYS A 601 13.29 -25.92 20.74
C LYS A 601 11.94 -26.62 20.89
N LEU A 602 11.86 -27.91 20.54
CA LEU A 602 10.70 -28.74 20.74
C LEU A 602 10.85 -29.49 22.07
N GLU A 603 9.88 -29.31 22.96
CA GLU A 603 9.89 -29.89 24.30
C GLU A 603 8.51 -30.50 24.62
N SER A 604 8.49 -31.40 25.61
CA SER A 604 7.25 -31.97 26.15
C SER A 604 6.35 -30.88 26.74
N GLY A 605 5.03 -31.03 26.60
CA GLY A 605 4.02 -30.06 27.06
C GLY A 605 3.62 -29.01 26.01
N LEU A 606 4.27 -28.98 24.85
CA LEU A 606 3.83 -28.15 23.74
C LEU A 606 2.52 -28.67 23.14
N ARG A 607 1.52 -27.81 22.99
CA ARG A 607 0.24 -28.14 22.34
C ARG A 607 0.09 -27.49 20.97
N VAL A 608 -0.39 -28.27 20.01
CA VAL A 608 -0.71 -27.84 18.64
C VAL A 608 -2.19 -28.08 18.36
N LEU A 609 -2.88 -27.04 17.89
CA LEU A 609 -4.25 -27.10 17.42
C LEU A 609 -4.27 -27.13 15.89
N SER A 610 -4.69 -28.24 15.28
CA SER A 610 -4.98 -28.31 13.85
C SER A 610 -6.43 -27.92 13.58
N VAL A 611 -6.66 -27.10 12.55
CA VAL A 611 -7.99 -26.57 12.19
C VAL A 611 -8.29 -26.91 10.73
N ASP A 612 -9.33 -27.70 10.51
CA ASP A 612 -9.88 -27.98 9.17
C ASP A 612 -11.15 -27.15 8.97
N LEU A 613 -11.15 -26.28 7.95
CA LEU A 613 -12.26 -25.36 7.67
C LEU A 613 -13.31 -26.05 6.79
N GLY A 614 -14.54 -26.14 7.29
CA GLY A 614 -15.62 -26.88 6.64
C GLY A 614 -16.69 -26.00 6.00
N LEU A 615 -17.54 -26.61 5.16
CA LEU A 615 -18.73 -25.96 4.59
C LEU A 615 -20.00 -26.15 5.44
N ARG A 616 -20.10 -27.27 6.18
CA ARG A 616 -21.26 -27.60 7.04
C ARG A 616 -21.03 -27.26 8.51
N THR A 617 -19.77 -27.02 8.87
CA THR A 617 -19.33 -26.71 10.21
C THR A 617 -18.14 -25.80 10.03
N PHE A 618 -18.08 -24.70 10.78
CA PHE A 618 -17.07 -23.67 10.63
C PHE A 618 -15.65 -24.25 10.70
N ALA A 619 -15.38 -25.06 11.74
CA ALA A 619 -14.14 -25.81 11.78
C ALA A 619 -14.23 -27.14 12.54
N SER A 620 -13.44 -28.11 12.09
CA SER A 620 -13.09 -29.30 12.86
C SER A 620 -11.70 -29.14 13.42
N CYS A 621 -11.59 -29.26 14.74
CA CYS A 621 -10.37 -29.00 15.48
C CYS A 621 -9.83 -30.29 16.08
N SER A 622 -8.50 -30.41 16.12
CA SER A 622 -7.81 -31.47 16.86
C SER A 622 -6.62 -30.90 17.61
N VAL A 623 -6.49 -31.28 18.88
CA VAL A 623 -5.39 -30.85 19.74
C VAL A 623 -4.45 -32.02 19.99
N PHE A 624 -3.16 -31.78 19.78
CA PHE A 624 -2.09 -32.72 20.08
C PHE A 624 -1.09 -32.09 21.04
N GLU A 625 -0.64 -32.85 22.02
CA GLU A 625 0.42 -32.48 22.97
C GLU A 625 1.67 -33.30 22.66
N LEU A 626 2.83 -32.64 22.60
CA LEU A 626 4.11 -33.34 22.55
C LEU A 626 4.43 -33.93 23.92
N VAL A 627 4.75 -35.22 23.98
CA VAL A 627 5.16 -35.92 25.19
C VAL A 627 6.45 -36.70 24.97
N ASP A 628 7.23 -36.87 26.04
CA ASP A 628 8.55 -37.52 26.06
C ASP A 628 8.50 -39.04 26.07
N LYS A 629 7.34 -39.62 26.38
CA LYS A 629 7.14 -41.07 26.45
C LYS A 629 6.03 -41.50 25.52
N LYS A 630 6.23 -42.66 24.88
CA LYS A 630 5.23 -43.28 24.03
C LYS A 630 3.92 -43.47 24.83
N PRO A 631 2.80 -42.89 24.37
CA PRO A 631 1.52 -43.08 25.05
C PRO A 631 1.10 -44.55 25.04
N GLY A 632 0.65 -45.07 26.18
CA GLY A 632 0.19 -46.46 26.29
C GLY A 632 -1.17 -46.74 25.62
N LYS A 633 -1.98 -45.70 25.37
CA LYS A 633 -3.32 -45.76 24.76
C LYS A 633 -3.64 -44.46 24.01
N GLY A 634 -4.58 -44.49 23.08
CA GLY A 634 -5.09 -43.33 22.32
C GLY A 634 -4.45 -43.14 20.94
N LEU A 635 -4.88 -42.11 20.20
CA LEU A 635 -4.27 -41.73 18.93
C LEU A 635 -2.98 -40.95 19.21
N PHE A 636 -1.88 -41.34 18.59
CA PHE A 636 -0.62 -40.61 18.67
C PHE A 636 0.20 -40.79 17.40
N PHE A 637 1.09 -39.84 17.13
CA PHE A 637 2.03 -39.88 16.04
C PHE A 637 3.44 -39.74 16.58
N GLU A 638 4.38 -40.51 16.04
CA GLU A 638 5.80 -40.33 16.33
C GLU A 638 6.28 -39.04 15.66
N THR A 639 7.13 -38.28 16.33
CA THR A 639 7.82 -37.14 15.70
C THR A 639 9.20 -37.60 15.27
N ASP A 640 9.50 -37.52 13.98
CA ASP A 640 10.61 -38.25 13.33
C ASP A 640 12.04 -37.91 13.83
N GLN A 641 12.25 -37.07 14.84
CA GLN A 641 13.59 -36.54 15.16
C GLN A 641 13.93 -36.30 16.64
N LEU A 642 13.07 -36.64 17.61
CA LEU A 642 13.26 -36.15 19.00
C LEU A 642 12.89 -37.09 20.15
N HIS A 643 12.57 -38.36 19.90
CA HIS A 643 11.97 -39.26 20.91
C HIS A 643 10.67 -38.68 21.55
N LEU A 644 10.06 -37.68 20.91
CA LEU A 644 8.79 -37.09 21.32
C LEU A 644 7.63 -37.71 20.52
N TRP A 645 6.46 -37.76 21.15
CA TRP A 645 5.23 -38.27 20.58
C TRP A 645 4.16 -37.18 20.59
N ALA A 646 3.50 -36.96 19.46
CA ALA A 646 2.34 -36.09 19.38
C ALA A 646 1.10 -36.89 19.81
N LYS A 647 0.75 -36.81 21.09
CA LYS A 647 -0.41 -37.47 21.69
C LYS A 647 -1.68 -36.65 21.42
N HIS A 648 -2.70 -37.29 20.88
CA HIS A 648 -4.02 -36.67 20.74
C HIS A 648 -4.63 -36.40 22.12
N GLU A 649 -5.04 -35.15 22.35
CA GLU A 649 -5.78 -34.78 23.57
C GLU A 649 -7.28 -34.83 23.33
N ARG A 650 -7.75 -34.17 22.26
CA ARG A 650 -9.17 -34.05 21.94
C ARG A 650 -9.39 -33.60 20.50
N SER A 651 -10.55 -33.95 19.96
CA SER A 651 -11.11 -33.35 18.75
C SER A 651 -12.50 -32.83 19.05
N PHE A 652 -12.83 -31.69 18.45
CA PHE A 652 -14.13 -31.05 18.63
C PHE A 652 -14.49 -30.24 17.39
N LYS A 653 -15.79 -29.99 17.23
CA LYS A 653 -16.29 -29.08 16.21
C LYS A 653 -16.44 -27.69 16.82
N LEU A 654 -15.96 -26.69 16.11
CA LEU A 654 -16.35 -25.30 16.34
C LEU A 654 -17.51 -25.02 15.39
N THR A 655 -18.72 -24.93 15.95
CA THR A 655 -19.94 -24.56 15.24
C THR A 655 -20.24 -23.09 15.43
N LEU A 656 -20.71 -22.44 14.37
CA LEU A 656 -21.35 -21.13 14.44
C LEU A 656 -22.86 -21.29 14.62
N PRO A 657 -23.56 -20.27 15.16
CA PRO A 657 -25.02 -20.29 15.25
C PRO A 657 -25.66 -20.59 13.87
N GLY A 658 -26.53 -21.61 13.82
CA GLY A 658 -27.21 -22.06 12.61
C GLY A 658 -26.55 -23.22 11.85
N GLU A 659 -25.38 -23.71 12.31
CA GLU A 659 -24.72 -24.89 11.73
C GLU A 659 -25.15 -26.22 12.37
N GLU A 660 -25.85 -26.16 13.50
CA GLU A 660 -26.45 -27.33 14.11
C GLU A 660 -27.69 -27.74 13.32
N VAL A 661 -27.72 -28.99 12.90
CA VAL A 661 -28.91 -29.60 12.30
C VAL A 661 -29.88 -29.88 13.45
N ALA A 662 -30.73 -28.92 13.79
CA ALA A 662 -31.87 -29.21 14.64
C ALA A 662 -32.81 -30.14 13.85
N ASP A 663 -33.20 -31.27 14.44
CA ASP A 663 -34.28 -32.09 13.90
C ASP A 663 -35.52 -31.18 13.74
N GLN A 664 -36.01 -31.03 12.51
CA GLN A 664 -37.24 -30.31 12.19
C GLN A 664 -38.48 -31.05 12.75
N LYS A 665 -38.57 -31.17 14.08
CA LYS A 665 -39.75 -31.63 14.83
C LYS A 665 -40.00 -30.73 16.04
N SER A 666 -40.06 -29.42 15.84
CA SER A 666 -40.63 -28.50 16.85
C SER A 666 -40.89 -27.11 16.28
N VAL A 667 -41.56 -27.03 15.12
CA VAL A 667 -42.40 -25.86 14.79
C VAL A 667 -43.67 -26.39 14.13
N LYS A 668 -44.67 -26.69 14.95
CA LYS A 668 -46.09 -26.63 14.60
C LYS A 668 -46.78 -25.77 15.63
#